data_AF-A0A9D8L0I7-F1
#
_entry.id   AF-A0A9D8L0I7-F1
#
_cell.length_a   1.000
_cell.length_b   1.000
_cell.length_c   1.000
_cell.angle_alpha   90.00
_cell.angle_beta   90.00
_cell.angle_gamma   90.00
#
_symmetry.space_group_name_H-M   'P 1'
#
loop_
_entity.id
_entity.type
_entity.pdbx_description
1 polymer ?
#
loop_
_entity_poly.entity_id
_entity_poly.type
_entity_poly.pdbx_seq_one_letter_code
_entity_poly.pdbx_strand_id
1 'polypeptide(L)'
;FHLGLGPVARSGFVGVDVFFVISGFLIIGQILADERSGNFRLSGFWMRRVLRIGPPYLIVVVCSVVISPVVLVEPREFRDFAWSAFWAALMNSNHYFLVLQGYFDTDATTKPLLHTWSLAVEEQFYLAAPLVLIAWLKLRRRMPDSPLPDLLLAALMAASFASSVLLTGGSRNLAFYLTPARAWEFAAGGLAHPLAGLLRRMPRGALQAMALAAAGGLVASGQLLDAAAFPSGWAMLPVASTALLISSGIAMPDAFVPRALSTWPMQRLGDVSYEWYLWHWPLLCFARIGDFGRPDVARDIGAVLLALALAVLTHAVLRRPIAGIRSRMHGERDRWSVVAAGALFSILVAVGTLSGLFAAANRAAATVPVALQQIFGPISDRCALAYGSKIPVECVRPSGPRTLVVGDSYAMRMFPAVRETFRKMGRSSLLVWSPGCAPFRNLTESGWAGAQQCATARARLPAMLNAIGRIDGGVDSAFVAVDWSFYLAHVRHDPKMSAKDGIAGEISNLLAELRQVGVRRVVVLGPYPKFRYRAVPCLARAWKYGLPADVCAVPTSDWTGFFRDVQEQLDEVEKQVAEMKTLRVSALFCDPDWCRPFISPERPLVIDTLATPLHSVRNLRPGEHPMTLAEISRSHGPSVAAQMSEIGARARDAARVLANAPTAQKNAALRAMAHALRQNEQAILAENLADVADMSRAGAAASFLDRLTLNPKRIELIAAGIEEIAALADPVGTVIAAWDRPNGLHIERVRTPLGVVGIIYESRPNVTADAGALSLKAGNAAILRGGSDSFRSSAAIHRCLQEGLAEAGLPKDAIQLVPTRDREAVGLMLTGLDGAIDVIVPRGGKSLVGRVQEEARVPVFAHLEGLCHVYVDRAADLDMARRIVVNAKMRRTGVCGAAET
;
A
#
# COMPACT_ATOMS: atom_id res chain seq x y z
N PHE A 1 -11.35 -20.69 17.63
CA PHE A 1 -11.25 -19.57 16.67
C PHE A 1 -11.57 -20.03 15.24
N HIS A 2 -10.64 -20.62 14.49
CA HIS A 2 -10.86 -20.87 13.04
C HIS A 2 -12.09 -21.72 12.68
N LEU A 3 -12.49 -22.69 13.52
CA LEU A 3 -13.68 -23.55 13.35
C LEU A 3 -15.04 -22.84 13.49
N GLY A 4 -15.10 -21.50 13.56
CA GLY A 4 -16.38 -20.76 13.65
C GLY A 4 -17.15 -20.91 14.97
N LEU A 5 -16.58 -21.59 15.98
CA LEU A 5 -17.17 -21.80 17.32
C LEU A 5 -17.18 -20.50 18.15
N GLY A 6 -17.99 -19.52 17.73
CA GLY A 6 -18.04 -18.14 18.21
C GLY A 6 -18.28 -17.89 19.71
N PRO A 7 -18.84 -18.82 20.50
CA PRO A 7 -18.91 -18.67 21.96
C PRO A 7 -17.61 -19.05 22.70
N VAL A 8 -16.70 -19.82 22.09
CA VAL A 8 -15.66 -20.58 22.82
C VAL A 8 -14.24 -20.11 22.56
N ALA A 9 -13.98 -19.32 21.50
CA ALA A 9 -12.69 -18.64 21.32
C ALA A 9 -12.80 -17.55 20.23
N ARG A 10 -12.94 -16.29 20.67
CA ARG A 10 -13.15 -15.11 19.81
C ARG A 10 -11.84 -14.45 19.35
N SER A 11 -10.77 -14.58 20.13
CA SER A 11 -9.58 -13.74 19.99
C SER A 11 -8.34 -14.55 19.58
N GLY A 12 -8.43 -15.29 18.47
CA GLY A 12 -7.37 -16.25 18.06
C GLY A 12 -6.02 -15.62 17.70
N PHE A 13 -5.98 -14.32 17.41
CA PHE A 13 -4.76 -13.56 17.15
C PHE A 13 -3.79 -13.54 18.35
N VAL A 14 -4.32 -13.66 19.57
CA VAL A 14 -3.57 -13.69 20.84
C VAL A 14 -2.51 -14.81 20.88
N GLY A 15 -2.69 -15.88 20.10
CA GLY A 15 -1.72 -16.98 20.03
C GLY A 15 -0.34 -16.54 19.54
N VAL A 16 -0.23 -15.42 18.79
CA VAL A 16 1.04 -14.90 18.30
C VAL A 16 1.86 -14.27 19.42
N ASP A 17 1.23 -13.55 20.36
CA ASP A 17 1.89 -12.93 21.51
C ASP A 17 2.42 -14.00 22.47
N VAL A 18 1.63 -15.07 22.69
CA VAL A 18 2.05 -16.27 23.45
C VAL A 18 3.28 -16.92 22.79
N PHE A 19 3.25 -17.05 21.46
CA PHE A 19 4.37 -17.57 20.67
C PHE A 19 5.63 -16.71 20.79
N PHE A 20 5.54 -15.38 20.66
CA PHE A 20 6.69 -14.47 20.81
C PHE A 20 7.32 -14.55 22.21
N VAL A 21 6.52 -14.66 23.28
CA VAL A 21 7.04 -14.88 24.63
C VAL A 21 7.76 -16.23 24.76
N ILE A 22 7.20 -17.32 24.22
CA ILE A 22 7.84 -18.65 24.24
C ILE A 22 9.16 -18.64 23.45
N SER A 23 9.19 -18.04 22.26
CA SER A 23 10.39 -17.91 21.44
C SER A 23 11.46 -17.06 22.13
N GLY A 24 11.05 -15.95 22.75
CA GLY A 24 11.91 -15.10 23.59
C GLY A 24 12.54 -15.84 24.76
N PHE A 25 11.73 -16.61 25.50
CA PHE A 25 12.17 -17.48 26.59
C PHE A 25 13.22 -18.50 26.14
N LEU A 26 12.93 -19.24 25.07
CA LEU A 26 13.83 -20.29 24.56
C LEU A 26 15.13 -19.71 23.98
N ILE A 27 15.08 -18.56 23.29
CA ILE A 27 16.24 -17.99 22.61
C ILE A 27 17.19 -17.29 23.59
N ILE A 28 16.65 -16.44 24.47
CA ILE A 28 17.43 -15.68 25.45
C ILE A 28 17.98 -16.65 26.51
N GLY A 29 17.16 -17.60 26.97
CA GLY A 29 17.60 -18.66 27.88
C GLY A 29 18.74 -19.50 27.31
N GLN A 30 18.66 -19.91 26.03
CA GLN A 30 19.74 -20.65 25.37
C GLN A 30 21.03 -19.83 25.25
N ILE A 31 20.96 -18.56 24.83
CA ILE A 31 22.15 -17.70 24.69
C ILE A 31 22.85 -17.52 26.04
N LEU A 32 22.09 -17.23 27.10
CA LEU A 32 22.64 -17.06 28.45
C LEU A 32 23.21 -18.37 29.04
N ALA A 33 22.63 -19.53 28.71
CA ALA A 33 23.14 -20.83 29.13
C ALA A 33 24.44 -21.22 28.39
N ASP A 34 24.45 -21.10 27.05
CA ASP A 34 25.64 -21.34 26.23
C ASP A 34 26.81 -20.44 26.69
N GLU A 35 26.55 -19.15 26.98
CA GLU A 35 27.56 -18.20 27.47
C GLU A 35 28.10 -18.56 28.86
N ARG A 36 27.23 -18.94 29.82
CA ARG A 36 27.66 -19.41 31.15
C ARG A 36 28.56 -20.64 31.07
N SER A 37 28.38 -21.49 30.06
CA SER A 37 29.22 -22.66 29.81
C SER A 37 30.52 -22.35 29.03
N GLY A 38 30.73 -21.11 28.60
CA GLY A 38 31.88 -20.70 27.78
C GLY A 38 31.83 -21.16 26.31
N ASN A 39 30.72 -21.79 25.89
CA ASN A 39 30.61 -22.45 24.58
C ASN A 39 29.89 -21.62 23.51
N PHE A 40 29.44 -20.40 23.83
CA PHE A 40 28.66 -19.60 22.90
C PHE A 40 29.47 -19.18 21.67
N ARG A 41 28.91 -19.44 20.48
CA ARG A 41 29.46 -19.08 19.16
C ARG A 41 28.31 -18.64 18.27
N LEU A 42 28.39 -17.44 17.70
CA LEU A 42 27.34 -16.87 16.84
C LEU A 42 27.05 -17.76 15.62
N SER A 43 28.10 -18.28 14.98
CA SER A 43 28.03 -19.26 13.89
C SER A 43 27.30 -20.54 14.28
N GLY A 44 27.56 -21.06 15.48
CA GLY A 44 26.86 -22.24 16.02
C GLY A 44 25.40 -21.95 16.39
N PHE A 45 25.09 -20.73 16.83
CA PHE A 45 23.73 -20.30 17.12
C PHE A 45 22.88 -20.20 15.83
N TRP A 46 23.33 -19.43 14.83
CA TRP A 46 22.58 -19.24 13.59
C TRP A 46 22.46 -20.54 12.77
N MET A 47 23.52 -21.37 12.70
CA MET A 47 23.43 -22.70 12.08
C MET A 47 22.29 -23.55 12.66
N ARG A 48 22.14 -23.58 13.99
CA ARG A 48 21.06 -24.34 14.65
C ARG A 48 19.66 -23.79 14.35
N ARG A 49 19.53 -22.49 14.07
CA ARG A 49 18.26 -21.84 13.73
C ARG A 49 17.90 -22.08 12.27
N VAL A 50 18.84 -21.84 11.34
CA VAL A 50 18.71 -22.17 9.91
C VAL A 50 18.29 -23.64 9.72
N LEU A 51 18.97 -24.59 10.38
CA LEU A 51 18.64 -26.02 10.28
C LEU A 51 17.29 -26.42 10.93
N ARG A 52 16.79 -25.66 11.92
CA ARG A 52 15.52 -25.95 12.61
C ARG A 52 14.31 -25.34 11.92
N ILE A 53 14.45 -24.12 11.40
CA ILE A 53 13.35 -23.27 10.92
C ILE A 53 13.26 -23.36 9.40
N GLY A 54 14.38 -23.23 8.69
CA GLY A 54 14.43 -23.09 7.23
C GLY A 54 13.81 -24.28 6.46
N PRO A 55 14.29 -25.52 6.64
CA PRO A 55 13.80 -26.68 5.89
C PRO A 55 12.29 -26.92 5.98
N PRO A 56 11.66 -27.05 7.17
CA PRO A 56 10.20 -27.24 7.26
C PRO A 56 9.42 -26.04 6.71
N TYR A 57 9.88 -24.80 6.95
CA TYR A 57 9.23 -23.60 6.43
C TYR A 57 9.21 -23.55 4.89
N LEU A 58 10.37 -23.75 4.27
CA LEU A 58 10.50 -23.67 2.80
C LEU A 58 9.78 -24.82 2.12
N ILE A 59 9.70 -26.01 2.74
CA ILE A 59 8.84 -27.11 2.26
C ILE A 59 7.38 -26.66 2.20
N VAL A 60 6.84 -26.03 3.25
CA VAL A 60 5.45 -25.55 3.26
C VAL A 60 5.22 -24.45 2.22
N VAL A 61 6.17 -23.51 2.04
CA VAL A 61 6.09 -22.49 0.98
C VAL A 61 6.06 -23.15 -0.41
N VAL A 62 7.01 -24.06 -0.70
CA VAL A 62 7.09 -24.76 -2.00
C VAL A 62 5.85 -25.63 -2.24
N CYS A 63 5.38 -26.39 -1.26
CA CYS A 63 4.15 -27.18 -1.38
C CYS A 63 2.92 -26.30 -1.62
N SER A 64 2.82 -25.15 -0.94
CA SER A 64 1.74 -24.18 -1.19
C SER A 64 1.79 -23.64 -2.62
N VAL A 65 2.99 -23.40 -3.15
CA VAL A 65 3.21 -22.98 -4.54
C VAL A 65 2.83 -24.08 -5.54
N VAL A 66 3.16 -25.34 -5.26
CA VAL A 66 2.78 -26.50 -6.09
C VAL A 66 1.27 -26.80 -6.07
N ILE A 67 0.60 -26.58 -4.93
CA ILE A 67 -0.86 -26.76 -4.80
C ILE A 67 -1.64 -25.62 -5.47
N SER A 68 -1.08 -24.41 -5.48
CA SER A 68 -1.79 -23.21 -5.96
C SER A 68 -2.39 -23.30 -7.37
N PRO A 69 -1.80 -23.95 -8.40
CA PRO A 69 -2.40 -24.05 -9.73
C PRO A 69 -3.63 -24.97 -9.77
N VAL A 70 -3.79 -25.85 -8.78
CA VAL A 70 -5.01 -26.65 -8.60
C VAL A 70 -6.14 -25.75 -8.07
N VAL A 71 -5.86 -24.92 -7.06
CA VAL A 71 -6.88 -24.19 -6.29
C VAL A 71 -7.20 -22.78 -6.83
N LEU A 72 -6.18 -22.04 -7.23
CA LEU A 72 -6.30 -20.68 -7.77
C LEU A 72 -6.71 -20.72 -9.25
N VAL A 73 -7.38 -19.66 -9.70
CA VAL A 73 -7.96 -19.59 -11.06
C VAL A 73 -7.74 -18.22 -11.69
N GLU A 74 -7.85 -17.13 -10.93
CA GLU A 74 -7.68 -15.78 -11.49
C GLU A 74 -6.19 -15.43 -11.67
N PRO A 75 -5.78 -14.82 -12.80
CA PRO A 75 -4.41 -14.30 -12.96
C PRO A 75 -3.97 -13.34 -11.85
N ARG A 76 -4.91 -12.64 -11.21
CA ARG A 76 -4.65 -11.81 -10.03
C ARG A 76 -4.38 -12.65 -8.79
N GLU A 77 -5.18 -13.68 -8.49
CA GLU A 77 -4.91 -14.62 -7.37
C GLU A 77 -3.48 -15.16 -7.46
N PHE A 78 -3.03 -15.56 -8.66
CA PHE A 78 -1.65 -16.02 -8.87
C PHE A 78 -0.59 -14.94 -8.61
N ARG A 79 -0.79 -13.68 -9.06
CA ARG A 79 0.18 -12.59 -8.84
C ARG A 79 0.25 -12.15 -7.39
N ASP A 80 -0.90 -11.99 -6.74
CA ASP A 80 -0.99 -11.58 -5.33
C ASP A 80 -0.35 -12.66 -4.43
N PHE A 81 -0.53 -13.95 -4.79
CA PHE A 81 0.12 -15.09 -4.15
C PHE A 81 1.62 -15.22 -4.51
N ALA A 82 2.05 -14.88 -5.72
CA ALA A 82 3.45 -14.92 -6.14
C ALA A 82 4.34 -14.03 -5.27
N TRP A 83 3.91 -12.79 -5.07
CA TRP A 83 4.61 -11.87 -4.18
C TRP A 83 4.54 -12.31 -2.71
N SER A 84 3.41 -12.88 -2.27
CA SER A 84 3.31 -13.46 -0.93
C SER A 84 4.30 -14.62 -0.72
N ALA A 85 4.49 -15.49 -1.71
CA ALA A 85 5.42 -16.62 -1.65
C ALA A 85 6.89 -16.15 -1.72
N PHE A 86 7.18 -15.16 -2.57
CA PHE A 86 8.50 -14.53 -2.67
C PHE A 86 8.95 -13.93 -1.33
N TRP A 87 8.13 -13.06 -0.74
CA TRP A 87 8.48 -12.40 0.52
C TRP A 87 8.43 -13.34 1.73
N ALA A 88 7.59 -14.38 1.70
CA ALA A 88 7.64 -15.48 2.68
C ALA A 88 8.98 -16.23 2.58
N ALA A 89 9.40 -16.69 1.39
CA ALA A 89 10.66 -17.41 1.21
C ALA A 89 11.89 -16.63 1.71
N LEU A 90 11.85 -15.29 1.64
CA LEU A 90 12.88 -14.39 2.18
C LEU A 90 12.73 -14.04 3.68
N MET A 91 11.79 -14.64 4.41
CA MET A 91 11.47 -14.32 5.82
C MET A 91 11.18 -12.83 6.07
N ASN A 92 10.53 -12.18 5.11
CA ASN A 92 10.25 -10.74 5.10
C ASN A 92 8.78 -10.45 4.69
N SER A 93 7.89 -11.40 4.95
CA SER A 93 6.47 -11.26 4.64
C SER A 93 5.74 -10.25 5.53
N ASN A 94 6.27 -9.93 6.72
CA ASN A 94 5.68 -8.90 7.59
C ASN A 94 5.69 -7.51 6.96
N HIS A 95 6.79 -7.12 6.29
CA HIS A 95 6.85 -5.84 5.58
C HIS A 95 5.99 -5.84 4.31
N TYR A 96 5.89 -6.98 3.61
CA TYR A 96 4.99 -7.13 2.47
C TYR A 96 3.51 -7.01 2.86
N PHE A 97 3.07 -7.72 3.91
CA PHE A 97 1.68 -7.63 4.36
C PHE A 97 1.34 -6.28 4.99
N LEU A 98 2.32 -5.59 5.60
CA LEU A 98 2.16 -4.22 6.08
C LEU A 98 1.78 -3.24 4.96
N VAL A 99 2.45 -3.30 3.80
CA VAL A 99 2.18 -2.37 2.68
C VAL A 99 0.90 -2.69 1.89
N LEU A 100 0.34 -3.90 2.06
CA LEU A 100 -0.89 -4.33 1.38
C LEU A 100 -2.20 -3.97 2.11
N GLN A 101 -2.14 -3.51 3.36
CA GLN A 101 -3.36 -3.28 4.14
C GLN A 101 -4.21 -2.11 3.60
N GLY A 102 -5.51 -2.33 3.38
CA GLY A 102 -6.43 -1.26 2.95
C GLY A 102 -7.82 -1.77 2.51
N TYR A 103 -8.63 -0.86 1.99
CA TYR A 103 -10.00 -1.15 1.51
C TYR A 103 -10.06 -2.18 0.36
N PHE A 104 -8.99 -2.29 -0.43
CA PHE A 104 -8.86 -3.27 -1.53
C PHE A 104 -8.11 -4.54 -1.14
N ASP A 105 -7.80 -4.72 0.15
CA ASP A 105 -7.11 -5.92 0.63
C ASP A 105 -8.06 -7.13 0.60
N THR A 106 -7.49 -8.32 0.42
CA THR A 106 -8.25 -9.57 0.38
C THR A 106 -8.45 -10.13 1.79
N ASP A 107 -9.58 -10.82 2.00
CA ASP A 107 -9.90 -11.43 3.30
C ASP A 107 -8.75 -12.34 3.75
N ALA A 108 -8.41 -12.28 5.04
CA ALA A 108 -7.30 -13.01 5.62
C ALA A 108 -7.37 -14.51 5.30
N THR A 109 -8.56 -15.12 5.32
CA THR A 109 -8.78 -16.55 5.04
C THR A 109 -8.52 -16.93 3.58
N THR A 110 -8.32 -15.96 2.69
CA THR A 110 -7.94 -16.17 1.27
C THR A 110 -6.45 -15.97 0.99
N LYS A 111 -5.62 -15.76 2.02
CA LYS A 111 -4.17 -15.57 1.93
C LYS A 111 -3.40 -16.75 2.53
N PRO A 112 -2.99 -17.77 1.74
CA PRO A 112 -2.47 -19.03 2.28
C PRO A 112 -1.17 -18.90 3.10
N LEU A 113 -0.37 -17.86 2.85
CA LEU A 113 0.91 -17.63 3.56
C LEU A 113 0.87 -16.41 4.50
N LEU A 114 -0.32 -15.92 4.89
CA LEU A 114 -0.44 -14.76 5.77
C LEU A 114 0.28 -14.96 7.10
N HIS A 115 0.01 -16.08 7.78
CA HIS A 115 0.57 -16.43 9.10
C HIS A 115 2.10 -16.33 9.19
N THR A 116 2.81 -16.48 8.07
CA THR A 116 4.27 -16.35 8.00
C THR A 116 4.81 -14.99 8.44
N TRP A 117 3.98 -13.93 8.48
CA TRP A 117 4.41 -12.61 8.96
C TRP A 117 4.97 -12.68 10.39
N SER A 118 4.40 -13.54 11.25
CA SER A 118 4.85 -13.68 12.64
C SER A 118 6.23 -14.35 12.73
N LEU A 119 6.50 -15.28 11.82
CA LEU A 119 7.79 -15.98 11.68
C LEU A 119 8.86 -15.07 11.09
N ALA A 120 8.50 -14.17 10.19
CA ALA A 120 9.41 -13.11 9.70
C ALA A 120 9.84 -12.17 10.84
N VAL A 121 8.92 -11.78 11.72
CA VAL A 121 9.21 -11.00 12.93
C VAL A 121 10.11 -11.78 13.91
N GLU A 122 9.84 -13.07 14.11
CA GLU A 122 10.69 -13.96 14.92
C GLU A 122 12.12 -14.07 14.38
N GLU A 123 12.30 -14.32 13.08
CA GLU A 123 13.64 -14.48 12.49
C GLU A 123 14.44 -13.16 12.54
N GLN A 124 13.79 -12.01 12.31
CA GLN A 124 14.40 -10.69 12.49
C GLN A 124 14.86 -10.48 13.95
N PHE A 125 14.08 -10.95 14.94
CA PHE A 125 14.50 -10.96 16.34
C PHE A 125 15.69 -11.92 16.57
N TYR A 126 15.74 -13.09 15.93
CA TYR A 126 16.86 -14.04 16.04
C TYR A 126 18.17 -13.56 15.40
N LEU A 127 18.11 -12.65 14.42
CA LEU A 127 19.28 -11.95 13.89
C LEU A 127 19.78 -10.87 14.86
N ALA A 128 18.88 -10.10 15.47
CA ALA A 128 19.23 -8.96 16.33
C ALA A 128 19.60 -9.35 17.78
N ALA A 129 18.83 -10.24 18.41
CA ALA A 129 18.93 -10.54 19.85
C ALA A 129 20.30 -11.03 20.32
N PRO A 130 21.04 -11.90 19.59
CA PRO A 130 22.39 -12.29 19.97
C PRO A 130 23.34 -11.09 20.05
N LEU A 131 23.26 -10.17 19.10
CA LEU A 131 24.14 -9.00 19.05
C LEU A 131 23.86 -8.05 20.23
N VAL A 132 22.58 -7.81 20.54
CA VAL A 132 22.14 -7.02 21.70
C VAL A 132 22.60 -7.66 23.02
N LEU A 133 22.40 -8.98 23.18
CA LEU A 133 22.81 -9.70 24.40
C LEU A 133 24.33 -9.74 24.57
N ILE A 134 25.11 -9.95 23.50
CA ILE A 134 26.58 -9.91 23.56
C ILE A 134 27.05 -8.49 23.94
N ALA A 135 26.43 -7.44 23.40
CA ALA A 135 26.75 -6.06 23.76
C ALA A 135 26.44 -5.78 25.25
N TRP A 136 25.27 -6.19 25.72
CA TRP A 136 24.88 -6.09 27.13
C TRP A 136 25.84 -6.86 28.06
N LEU A 137 26.18 -8.12 27.73
CA LEU A 137 27.14 -8.94 28.49
C LEU A 137 28.55 -8.32 28.53
N LYS A 138 29.04 -7.79 27.40
CA LYS A 138 30.32 -7.08 27.36
C LYS A 138 30.31 -5.81 28.20
N LEU A 139 29.20 -5.07 28.21
CA LEU A 139 29.07 -3.86 29.01
C LEU A 139 28.95 -4.19 30.51
N ARG A 140 28.17 -5.22 30.89
CA ARG A 140 28.11 -5.75 32.26
C ARG A 140 29.47 -6.24 32.77
N ARG A 141 30.27 -6.92 31.94
CA ARG A 141 31.65 -7.32 32.30
C ARG A 141 32.61 -6.13 32.48
N ARG A 142 32.40 -5.03 31.76
CA ARG A 142 33.19 -3.79 31.91
C ARG A 142 32.75 -2.93 33.09
N MET A 143 31.49 -3.05 33.51
CA MET A 143 30.85 -2.21 34.54
C MET A 143 30.03 -3.10 35.50
N PRO A 144 30.67 -3.96 36.31
CA PRO A 144 29.97 -4.94 37.14
C PRO A 144 29.03 -4.26 38.17
N ASP A 145 29.49 -3.21 38.83
CA ASP A 145 28.75 -2.52 39.90
C ASP A 145 27.76 -1.47 39.38
N SER A 146 27.77 -1.17 38.07
CA SER A 146 26.87 -0.18 37.48
C SER A 146 25.53 -0.80 37.09
N PRO A 147 24.37 -0.19 37.42
CA PRO A 147 23.06 -0.60 36.91
C PRO A 147 22.85 -0.21 35.44
N LEU A 148 23.70 0.65 34.86
CA LEU A 148 23.54 1.22 33.52
C LEU A 148 23.24 0.18 32.42
N PRO A 149 23.93 -0.98 32.35
CA PRO A 149 23.69 -1.93 31.26
C PRO A 149 22.29 -2.53 31.30
N ASP A 150 21.78 -2.82 32.49
CA ASP A 150 20.43 -3.38 32.69
C ASP A 150 19.37 -2.30 32.47
N LEU A 151 19.63 -1.06 32.88
CA LEU A 151 18.76 0.09 32.59
C LEU A 151 18.64 0.35 31.07
N LEU A 152 19.73 0.22 30.32
CA LEU A 152 19.69 0.35 28.85
C LEU A 152 18.88 -0.77 28.19
N LEU A 153 19.01 -2.02 28.67
CA LEU A 153 18.22 -3.15 28.18
C LEU A 153 16.73 -3.01 28.53
N ALA A 154 16.41 -2.56 29.74
CA ALA A 154 15.05 -2.26 30.17
C ALA A 154 14.45 -1.08 29.38
N ALA A 155 15.23 -0.03 29.11
CA ALA A 155 14.80 1.10 28.29
C ALA A 155 14.50 0.68 26.84
N LEU A 156 15.28 -0.23 26.25
CA LEU A 156 15.01 -0.79 24.92
C LEU A 156 13.69 -1.59 24.89
N MET A 157 13.44 -2.41 25.91
CA MET A 157 12.16 -3.13 26.06
C MET A 157 10.98 -2.17 26.26
N ALA A 158 11.13 -1.15 27.10
CA ALA A 158 10.12 -0.14 27.35
C ALA A 158 9.82 0.71 26.11
N ALA A 159 10.84 1.09 25.33
CA ALA A 159 10.69 1.80 24.07
C ALA A 159 9.95 0.95 23.02
N SER A 160 10.24 -0.34 22.94
CA SER A 160 9.51 -1.28 22.08
C SER A 160 8.03 -1.37 22.48
N PHE A 161 7.71 -1.57 23.77
CA PHE A 161 6.33 -1.57 24.27
C PHE A 161 5.62 -0.23 24.01
N ALA A 162 6.26 0.90 24.33
CA ALA A 162 5.72 2.23 24.07
C ALA A 162 5.42 2.44 22.57
N SER A 163 6.30 1.97 21.68
CA SER A 163 6.05 2.04 20.23
C SER A 163 4.84 1.20 19.80
N SER A 164 4.58 0.03 20.39
CA SER A 164 3.35 -0.74 20.17
C SER A 164 2.09 0.06 20.52
N VAL A 165 2.08 0.68 21.71
CA VAL A 165 0.96 1.48 22.20
C VAL A 165 0.73 2.72 21.32
N LEU A 166 1.78 3.52 21.11
CA LEU A 166 1.72 4.77 20.35
C LEU A 166 1.36 4.53 18.88
N LEU A 167 1.96 3.52 18.24
CA LEU A 167 1.62 3.17 16.86
C LEU A 167 0.20 2.62 16.74
N THR A 168 -0.33 1.90 17.74
CA THR A 168 -1.72 1.40 17.65
C THR A 168 -2.74 2.55 17.59
N GLY A 169 -2.47 3.67 18.27
CA GLY A 169 -3.33 4.87 18.23
C GLY A 169 -3.31 5.65 16.91
N GLY A 170 -2.23 5.55 16.12
CA GLY A 170 -2.11 6.25 14.82
C GLY A 170 -2.27 5.35 13.59
N SER A 171 -1.67 4.16 13.60
CA SER A 171 -1.79 3.15 12.54
C SER A 171 -1.54 1.76 13.12
N ARG A 172 -2.65 1.08 13.49
CA ARG A 172 -2.68 -0.28 14.04
C ARG A 172 -1.82 -1.29 13.28
N ASN A 173 -1.74 -1.18 11.96
CA ASN A 173 -0.96 -2.08 11.12
C ASN A 173 0.56 -1.95 11.35
N LEU A 174 1.06 -0.74 11.63
CA LEU A 174 2.48 -0.54 12.00
C LEU A 174 2.80 -1.25 13.33
N ALA A 175 1.93 -1.11 14.33
CA ALA A 175 2.10 -1.78 15.61
C ALA A 175 2.06 -3.33 15.49
N PHE A 176 1.26 -3.85 14.56
CA PHE A 176 1.05 -5.27 14.37
C PHE A 176 2.21 -5.97 13.62
N TYR A 177 2.69 -5.37 12.52
CA TYR A 177 3.67 -6.01 11.62
C TYR A 177 5.14 -5.63 11.86
N LEU A 178 5.45 -4.53 12.56
CA LEU A 178 6.84 -4.09 12.74
C LEU A 178 7.54 -4.78 13.91
N THR A 179 8.66 -5.45 13.63
CA THR A 179 9.50 -6.12 14.64
C THR A 179 9.90 -5.21 15.82
N PRO A 180 10.30 -3.93 15.63
CA PRO A 180 10.57 -3.03 16.76
C PRO A 180 9.37 -2.80 17.71
N ALA A 181 8.13 -2.85 17.21
CA ALA A 181 6.92 -2.71 18.01
C ALA A 181 6.54 -4.01 18.77
N ARG A 182 7.04 -5.16 18.31
CA ARG A 182 6.73 -6.49 18.89
C ARG A 182 7.89 -7.10 19.71
N ALA A 183 9.09 -6.54 19.62
CA ALA A 183 10.31 -7.06 20.27
C ALA A 183 10.22 -7.17 21.81
N TRP A 184 9.42 -6.31 22.48
CA TRP A 184 9.21 -6.36 23.93
C TRP A 184 8.58 -7.67 24.43
N GLU A 185 7.84 -8.38 23.56
CA GLU A 185 7.14 -9.63 23.89
C GLU A 185 8.15 -10.77 24.01
N PHE A 186 9.10 -10.83 23.07
CA PHE A 186 10.26 -11.72 23.17
C PHE A 186 11.14 -11.37 24.38
N ALA A 187 11.35 -10.08 24.66
CA ALA A 187 12.10 -9.63 25.83
C ALA A 187 11.44 -10.07 27.15
N ALA A 188 10.10 -9.98 27.26
CA ALA A 188 9.34 -10.47 28.40
C ALA A 188 9.52 -11.98 28.63
N GLY A 189 9.61 -12.78 27.55
CA GLY A 189 9.97 -14.20 27.62
C GLY A 189 11.37 -14.43 28.23
N GLY A 190 12.35 -13.60 27.87
CA GLY A 190 13.70 -13.64 28.44
C GLY A 190 13.75 -13.38 29.94
N LEU A 191 12.79 -12.62 30.49
CA LEU A 191 12.68 -12.35 31.92
C LEU A 191 12.18 -13.55 32.75
N ALA A 192 11.72 -14.64 32.12
CA ALA A 192 11.12 -15.75 32.88
C ALA A 192 12.11 -16.49 33.80
N HIS A 193 13.40 -16.57 33.43
CA HIS A 193 14.44 -17.15 34.29
C HIS A 193 14.72 -16.31 35.56
N PRO A 194 15.04 -15.00 35.47
CA PRO A 194 15.23 -14.18 36.67
C PRO A 194 13.93 -14.04 37.50
N LEU A 195 12.76 -13.96 36.85
CA LEU A 195 11.47 -13.91 37.54
C LEU A 195 11.23 -15.19 38.36
N ALA A 196 11.47 -16.38 37.78
CA ALA A 196 11.39 -17.64 38.52
C ALA A 196 12.31 -17.68 39.77
N GLY A 197 13.48 -17.03 39.71
CA GLY A 197 14.38 -16.89 40.86
C GLY A 197 13.79 -16.08 42.02
N LEU A 198 13.00 -15.04 41.72
CA LEU A 198 12.24 -14.28 42.72
C LEU A 198 11.06 -15.09 43.25
N LEU A 199 10.30 -15.73 42.35
CA LEU A 199 9.11 -16.50 42.67
C LEU A 199 9.39 -17.68 43.61
N ARG A 200 10.56 -18.34 43.52
CA ARG A 200 10.97 -19.41 44.44
C ARG A 200 10.96 -19.05 45.93
N ARG A 201 10.91 -17.75 46.28
CA ARG A 201 10.80 -17.26 47.66
C ARG A 201 9.37 -17.22 48.19
N MET A 202 8.35 -17.39 47.33
CA MET A 202 6.95 -17.33 47.72
C MET A 202 6.42 -18.66 48.29
N PRO A 203 5.40 -18.64 49.17
CA PRO A 203 4.73 -19.85 49.63
C PRO A 203 4.13 -20.66 48.48
N ARG A 204 4.18 -21.99 48.56
CA ARG A 204 3.66 -22.92 47.53
C ARG A 204 2.21 -22.63 47.12
N GLY A 205 1.33 -22.32 48.08
CA GLY A 205 -0.06 -21.98 47.80
C GLY A 205 -0.22 -20.71 46.95
N ALA A 206 0.61 -19.69 47.21
CA ALA A 206 0.60 -18.44 46.43
C ALA A 206 1.13 -18.67 45.00
N LEU A 207 2.18 -19.48 44.83
CA LEU A 207 2.69 -19.88 43.51
C LEU A 207 1.66 -20.67 42.71
N GLN A 208 0.94 -21.60 43.36
CA GLN A 208 -0.09 -22.39 42.69
C GLN A 208 -1.31 -21.52 42.30
N ALA A 209 -1.73 -20.59 43.16
CA ALA A 209 -2.77 -19.61 42.84
C ALA A 209 -2.35 -18.70 41.67
N MET A 210 -1.10 -18.25 41.64
CA MET A 210 -0.55 -17.41 40.57
C MET A 210 -0.43 -18.18 39.24
N ALA A 211 -0.03 -19.46 39.26
CA ALA A 211 0.00 -20.30 38.07
C ALA A 211 -1.40 -20.53 37.48
N LEU A 212 -2.42 -20.73 38.35
CA LEU A 212 -3.82 -20.81 37.97
C LEU A 212 -4.34 -19.47 37.42
N ALA A 213 -4.00 -18.34 38.06
CA ALA A 213 -4.37 -17.01 37.60
C ALA A 213 -3.74 -16.67 36.24
N ALA A 214 -2.48 -17.06 36.00
CA ALA A 214 -1.82 -16.90 34.71
C ALA A 214 -2.48 -17.75 33.61
N ALA A 215 -2.83 -19.00 33.90
CA ALA A 215 -3.58 -19.85 32.97
C ALA A 215 -4.98 -19.28 32.68
N GLY A 216 -5.68 -18.80 33.72
CA GLY A 216 -6.96 -18.09 33.59
C GLY A 216 -6.85 -16.82 32.76
N GLY A 217 -5.77 -16.04 32.93
CA GLY A 217 -5.47 -14.84 32.14
C GLY A 217 -5.26 -15.12 30.66
N LEU A 218 -4.63 -16.25 30.31
CA LEU A 218 -4.52 -16.70 28.91
C LEU A 218 -5.88 -17.10 28.32
N VAL A 219 -6.66 -17.90 29.05
CA VAL A 219 -8.02 -18.28 28.61
C VAL A 219 -8.90 -17.04 28.45
N ALA A 220 -8.87 -16.12 29.42
CA ALA A 220 -9.59 -14.85 29.38
C ALA A 220 -9.15 -13.97 28.20
N SER A 221 -7.84 -13.92 27.88
CA SER A 221 -7.33 -13.20 26.71
C SER A 221 -7.97 -13.70 25.41
N GLY A 222 -8.21 -15.01 25.29
CA GLY A 222 -8.88 -15.64 24.14
C GLY A 222 -10.39 -15.36 24.00
N GLN A 223 -11.04 -14.81 25.03
CA GLN A 223 -12.48 -14.48 25.05
C GLN A 223 -12.78 -12.99 25.10
N LEU A 224 -11.99 -12.23 25.87
CA LEU A 224 -12.30 -10.85 26.27
C LEU A 224 -11.64 -9.79 25.38
N LEU A 225 -10.54 -10.11 24.69
CA LEU A 225 -9.80 -9.12 23.91
C LEU A 225 -10.47 -8.91 22.56
N ASP A 226 -10.96 -7.71 22.32
CA ASP A 226 -11.44 -7.29 21.00
C ASP A 226 -10.25 -7.12 20.05
N ALA A 227 -10.37 -7.62 18.82
CA ALA A 227 -9.42 -7.35 17.76
C ALA A 227 -9.24 -5.85 17.53
N ALA A 228 -10.31 -5.05 17.62
CA ALA A 228 -10.28 -3.61 17.31
C ALA A 228 -9.25 -2.82 18.13
N ALA A 229 -9.03 -3.19 19.40
CA ALA A 229 -8.10 -2.52 20.31
C ALA A 229 -6.69 -3.16 20.37
N PHE A 230 -6.44 -4.22 19.58
CA PHE A 230 -5.24 -5.05 19.67
C PHE A 230 -4.20 -4.71 18.58
N PRO A 231 -2.88 -4.62 18.88
CA PRO A 231 -2.22 -5.09 20.10
C PRO A 231 -2.27 -4.10 21.28
N SER A 232 -1.80 -2.86 21.09
CA SER A 232 -1.70 -1.80 22.12
C SER A 232 -1.25 -2.29 23.51
N GLY A 233 -1.75 -1.69 24.59
CA GLY A 233 -1.54 -2.16 25.96
C GLY A 233 -2.31 -3.44 26.28
N TRP A 234 -3.32 -3.82 25.49
CA TRP A 234 -4.09 -5.05 25.69
C TRP A 234 -3.27 -6.33 25.49
N ALA A 235 -2.23 -6.27 24.64
CA ALA A 235 -1.24 -7.33 24.50
C ALA A 235 -0.46 -7.63 25.81
N MET A 236 -0.45 -6.71 26.79
CA MET A 236 0.17 -6.95 28.10
C MET A 236 -0.46 -8.16 28.82
N LEU A 237 -1.77 -8.37 28.69
CA LEU A 237 -2.46 -9.47 29.39
C LEU A 237 -1.95 -10.86 28.96
N PRO A 238 -1.95 -11.25 27.67
CA PRO A 238 -1.41 -12.54 27.25
C PRO A 238 0.11 -12.63 27.41
N VAL A 239 0.85 -11.53 27.23
CA VAL A 239 2.32 -11.52 27.38
C VAL A 239 2.72 -11.77 28.83
N ALA A 240 2.16 -11.00 29.78
CA ALA A 240 2.43 -11.16 31.20
C ALA A 240 1.92 -12.52 31.72
N SER A 241 0.75 -12.98 31.27
CA SER A 241 0.22 -14.29 31.64
C SER A 241 1.12 -15.44 31.15
N THR A 242 1.63 -15.36 29.91
CA THR A 242 2.57 -16.37 29.38
C THR A 242 3.89 -16.36 30.16
N ALA A 243 4.47 -15.17 30.39
CA ALA A 243 5.74 -15.04 31.11
C ALA A 243 5.61 -15.53 32.56
N LEU A 244 4.51 -15.21 33.25
CA LEU A 244 4.21 -15.68 34.61
C LEU A 244 4.00 -17.19 34.65
N LEU A 245 3.28 -17.78 33.69
CA LEU A 245 3.04 -19.22 33.62
C LEU A 245 4.35 -20.00 33.44
N ILE A 246 5.20 -19.57 32.51
CA ILE A 246 6.55 -20.14 32.30
C ILE A 246 7.39 -20.00 33.57
N SER A 247 7.43 -18.80 34.17
CA SER A 247 8.21 -18.54 35.39
C SER A 247 7.74 -19.37 36.58
N SER A 248 6.43 -19.58 36.70
CA SER A 248 5.82 -20.44 37.73
C SER A 248 6.21 -21.90 37.55
N GLY A 249 6.24 -22.40 36.32
CA GLY A 249 6.70 -23.76 36.01
C GLY A 249 8.19 -23.99 36.34
N ILE A 250 9.03 -22.98 36.17
CA ILE A 250 10.47 -23.03 36.54
C ILE A 250 10.68 -22.90 38.05
N ALA A 251 9.79 -22.20 38.75
CA ALA A 251 9.82 -22.03 40.20
C ALA A 251 9.27 -23.27 40.94
N MET A 252 8.19 -23.87 40.44
CA MET A 252 7.51 -25.02 41.02
C MET A 252 6.99 -25.98 39.92
N PRO A 253 7.84 -26.90 39.41
CA PRO A 253 7.46 -27.86 38.37
C PRO A 253 6.28 -28.77 38.75
N ASP A 254 6.14 -29.08 40.04
CA ASP A 254 5.07 -29.95 40.57
C ASP A 254 3.71 -29.26 40.72
N ALA A 255 3.61 -27.95 40.43
CA ALA A 255 2.33 -27.25 40.48
C ALA A 255 1.34 -27.81 39.45
N PHE A 256 0.04 -27.72 39.75
CA PHE A 256 -1.03 -28.35 38.97
C PHE A 256 -0.98 -28.02 37.47
N VAL A 257 -0.85 -26.74 37.10
CA VAL A 257 -0.85 -26.33 35.68
C VAL A 257 0.43 -26.79 34.95
N PRO A 258 1.66 -26.54 35.47
CA PRO A 258 2.88 -27.14 34.89
C PRO A 258 2.81 -28.66 34.74
N ARG A 259 2.28 -29.40 35.72
CA ARG A 259 2.08 -30.85 35.63
C ARG A 259 1.13 -31.25 34.48
N ALA A 260 0.00 -30.56 34.34
CA ALA A 260 -0.97 -30.84 33.27
C ALA A 260 -0.36 -30.60 31.87
N LEU A 261 0.38 -29.50 31.71
CA LEU A 261 1.10 -29.17 30.47
C LEU A 261 2.32 -30.06 30.21
N SER A 262 2.87 -30.72 31.24
CA SER A 262 3.98 -31.67 31.14
C SER A 262 3.55 -33.13 30.91
N THR A 263 2.27 -33.37 30.60
CA THR A 263 1.79 -34.70 30.23
C THR A 263 2.35 -35.13 28.87
N TRP A 264 2.57 -36.44 28.68
CA TRP A 264 3.13 -37.00 27.44
C TRP A 264 2.40 -36.54 26.14
N PRO A 265 1.05 -36.47 26.07
CA PRO A 265 0.37 -35.97 24.88
C PRO A 265 0.68 -34.51 24.58
N MET A 266 0.76 -33.66 25.61
CA MET A 266 1.07 -32.23 25.47
C MET A 266 2.51 -32.00 25.04
N GLN A 267 3.46 -32.77 25.57
CA GLN A 267 4.87 -32.73 25.15
C GLN A 267 5.03 -33.14 23.68
N ARG A 268 4.38 -34.25 23.26
CA ARG A 268 4.42 -34.71 21.86
C ARG A 268 3.73 -33.76 20.88
N LEU A 269 2.68 -33.06 21.32
CA LEU A 269 2.08 -31.98 20.54
C LEU A 269 3.03 -30.77 20.43
N GLY A 270 3.75 -30.46 21.51
CA GLY A 270 4.82 -29.45 21.52
C GLY A 270 5.95 -29.75 20.54
N ASP A 271 6.40 -31.01 20.45
CA ASP A 271 7.49 -31.44 19.54
C ASP A 271 7.22 -31.11 18.06
N VAL A 272 5.95 -31.14 17.62
CA VAL A 272 5.53 -30.89 16.22
C VAL A 272 4.74 -29.59 16.04
N SER A 273 4.64 -28.77 17.10
CA SER A 273 3.79 -27.57 17.14
C SER A 273 4.17 -26.52 16.10
N TYR A 274 5.46 -26.41 15.78
CA TYR A 274 5.98 -25.50 14.79
C TYR A 274 5.57 -25.92 13.37
N GLU A 275 5.81 -27.18 13.00
CA GLU A 275 5.41 -27.73 11.70
C GLU A 275 3.88 -27.71 11.54
N TRP A 276 3.12 -27.92 12.61
CA TRP A 276 1.65 -27.80 12.59
C TRP A 276 1.20 -26.35 12.39
N TYR A 277 1.86 -25.38 13.03
CA TYR A 277 1.66 -23.96 12.76
C TYR A 277 1.96 -23.60 11.29
N LEU A 278 2.98 -24.19 10.67
CA LEU A 278 3.23 -23.96 9.25
C LEU A 278 2.10 -24.50 8.36
N TRP A 279 1.69 -25.76 8.56
CA TRP A 279 0.72 -26.44 7.69
C TRP A 279 -0.74 -26.00 7.87
N HIS A 280 -1.17 -25.59 9.08
CA HIS A 280 -2.61 -25.37 9.33
C HIS A 280 -3.22 -24.27 8.45
N TRP A 281 -2.53 -23.14 8.29
CA TRP A 281 -3.11 -21.97 7.63
C TRP A 281 -3.21 -22.12 6.11
N PRO A 282 -2.18 -22.57 5.36
CA PRO A 282 -2.32 -22.80 3.92
C PRO A 282 -3.41 -23.81 3.61
N LEU A 283 -3.53 -24.89 4.40
CA LEU A 283 -4.55 -25.92 4.18
C LEU A 283 -5.97 -25.41 4.45
N LEU A 284 -6.18 -24.65 5.54
CA LEU A 284 -7.46 -23.98 5.80
C LEU A 284 -7.80 -22.99 4.67
N CYS A 285 -6.85 -22.15 4.25
CA CYS A 285 -7.06 -21.21 3.15
C CYS A 285 -7.40 -21.94 1.83
N PHE A 286 -6.62 -22.92 1.42
CA PHE A 286 -6.87 -23.65 0.17
C PHE A 286 -8.19 -24.46 0.20
N ALA A 287 -8.54 -25.06 1.34
CA ALA A 287 -9.84 -25.74 1.51
C ALA A 287 -11.02 -24.76 1.36
N ARG A 288 -10.91 -23.56 1.93
CA ARG A 288 -11.94 -22.51 1.87
C ARG A 288 -12.03 -21.83 0.51
N ILE A 289 -10.89 -21.58 -0.16
CA ILE A 289 -10.85 -21.08 -1.54
C ILE A 289 -11.47 -22.11 -2.49
N GLY A 290 -11.18 -23.40 -2.28
CA GLY A 290 -11.73 -24.52 -3.04
C GLY A 290 -13.26 -24.61 -2.94
N ASP A 291 -13.83 -24.44 -1.74
CA ASP A 291 -15.28 -24.48 -1.50
C ASP A 291 -15.94 -23.08 -1.45
N PHE A 292 -15.48 -22.16 -2.29
CA PHE A 292 -16.15 -20.87 -2.53
C PHE A 292 -16.43 -20.03 -1.26
N GLY A 293 -15.55 -20.14 -0.26
CA GLY A 293 -15.65 -19.43 1.01
C GLY A 293 -16.73 -19.96 1.98
N ARG A 294 -17.36 -21.11 1.71
CA ARG A 294 -18.32 -21.72 2.64
C ARG A 294 -17.58 -22.29 3.85
N PRO A 295 -17.88 -21.84 5.09
CA PRO A 295 -17.32 -22.45 6.30
C PRO A 295 -17.98 -23.81 6.51
N ASP A 296 -17.16 -24.86 6.51
CA ASP A 296 -17.57 -26.24 6.79
C ASP A 296 -16.73 -26.74 7.97
N VAL A 297 -17.38 -27.00 9.09
CA VAL A 297 -16.71 -27.42 10.33
C VAL A 297 -16.04 -28.79 10.16
N ALA A 298 -16.65 -29.71 9.42
CA ALA A 298 -16.08 -31.04 9.17
C ALA A 298 -14.85 -30.93 8.25
N ARG A 299 -14.90 -30.08 7.22
CA ARG A 299 -13.75 -29.85 6.33
C ARG A 299 -12.62 -29.09 7.02
N ASP A 300 -12.93 -28.06 7.82
CA ASP A 300 -11.90 -27.33 8.58
C ASP A 300 -11.25 -28.24 9.64
N ILE A 301 -12.01 -29.12 10.32
CA ILE A 301 -11.44 -30.17 11.18
C ILE A 301 -10.54 -31.10 10.35
N GLY A 302 -11.00 -31.56 9.18
CA GLY A 302 -10.21 -32.37 8.25
C GLY A 302 -8.90 -31.71 7.84
N ALA A 303 -8.91 -30.40 7.53
CA ALA A 303 -7.73 -29.62 7.20
C ALA A 303 -6.76 -29.47 8.39
N VAL A 304 -7.27 -29.30 9.61
CA VAL A 304 -6.46 -29.23 10.85
C VAL A 304 -5.84 -30.58 11.20
N LEU A 305 -6.57 -31.69 11.00
CA LEU A 305 -6.07 -33.06 11.19
C LEU A 305 -5.03 -33.43 10.12
N LEU A 306 -5.27 -33.05 8.86
CA LEU A 306 -4.29 -33.19 7.78
C LEU A 306 -3.03 -32.37 8.05
N ALA A 307 -3.17 -31.14 8.56
CA ALA A 307 -2.05 -30.31 8.98
C ALA A 307 -1.23 -30.99 10.09
N LEU A 308 -1.87 -31.65 11.05
CA LEU A 308 -1.19 -32.38 12.12
C LEU A 308 -0.48 -33.63 11.59
N ALA A 309 -1.11 -34.39 10.69
CA ALA A 309 -0.50 -35.55 10.04
C ALA A 309 0.73 -35.16 9.20
N LEU A 310 0.62 -34.08 8.41
CA LEU A 310 1.73 -33.52 7.65
C LEU A 310 2.82 -32.94 8.55
N ALA A 311 2.47 -32.30 9.67
CA ALA A 311 3.45 -31.84 10.66
C ALA A 311 4.27 -33.00 11.26
N VAL A 312 3.60 -34.08 11.68
CA VAL A 312 4.26 -35.30 12.17
C VAL A 312 5.15 -35.92 11.09
N LEU A 313 4.70 -35.97 9.84
CA LEU A 313 5.49 -36.47 8.71
C LEU A 313 6.71 -35.60 8.42
N THR A 314 6.54 -34.28 8.28
CA THR A 314 7.62 -33.31 8.05
C THR A 314 8.66 -33.40 9.17
N HIS A 315 8.22 -33.43 10.43
CA HIS A 315 9.09 -33.58 11.59
C HIS A 315 9.88 -34.90 11.54
N ALA A 316 9.20 -36.04 11.31
CA ALA A 316 9.83 -37.36 11.26
C ALA A 316 10.87 -37.49 10.14
N VAL A 317 10.55 -36.97 8.94
CA VAL A 317 11.42 -36.98 7.76
C VAL A 317 12.65 -36.10 7.96
N LEU A 318 12.50 -34.89 8.51
CA LEU A 318 13.59 -33.93 8.65
C LEU A 318 14.49 -34.18 9.87
N ARG A 319 13.97 -34.80 10.94
CA ARG A 319 14.71 -35.01 12.20
C ARG A 319 16.03 -35.77 12.01
N ARG A 320 16.03 -36.87 11.24
CA ARG A 320 17.23 -37.67 10.98
C ARG A 320 18.31 -36.92 10.17
N PRO A 321 18.02 -36.34 8.99
CA PRO A 321 19.02 -35.60 8.23
C PRO A 321 19.53 -34.34 8.96
N ILE A 322 18.68 -33.59 9.66
CA ILE A 322 19.12 -32.43 10.47
C ILE A 322 20.10 -32.86 11.57
N ALA A 323 19.80 -33.95 12.29
CA ALA A 323 20.70 -34.50 13.30
C ALA A 323 22.03 -34.97 12.69
N GLY A 324 21.98 -35.64 11.53
CA GLY A 324 23.15 -36.07 10.78
C GLY A 324 24.04 -34.90 10.35
N ILE A 325 23.48 -33.84 9.77
CA ILE A 325 24.22 -32.61 9.41
C ILE A 325 24.84 -32.02 10.68
N ARG A 326 24.04 -31.77 11.73
CA ARG A 326 24.53 -31.16 12.98
C ARG A 326 25.68 -31.94 13.62
N SER A 327 25.66 -33.27 13.54
CA SER A 327 26.72 -34.13 14.09
C SER A 327 28.08 -33.99 13.41
N ARG A 328 28.12 -33.53 12.15
CA ARG A 328 29.34 -33.40 11.33
C ARG A 328 29.97 -32.00 11.37
N MET A 329 29.27 -30.99 11.89
CA MET A 329 29.68 -29.57 11.83
C MET A 329 30.56 -29.17 13.02
N HIS A 330 31.82 -29.57 12.99
CA HIS A 330 32.77 -29.30 14.07
C HIS A 330 33.40 -27.90 13.97
N GLY A 331 33.77 -27.43 12.77
CA GLY A 331 34.49 -26.18 12.54
C GLY A 331 33.60 -24.93 12.41
N GLU A 332 34.21 -23.75 12.56
CA GLU A 332 33.55 -22.45 12.35
C GLU A 332 33.19 -22.23 10.86
N ARG A 333 34.08 -22.61 9.95
CA ARG A 333 33.83 -22.57 8.49
C ARG A 333 32.63 -23.41 8.08
N ASP A 334 32.48 -24.61 8.64
CA ASP A 334 31.38 -25.53 8.33
C ASP A 334 30.02 -24.92 8.73
N ARG A 335 29.96 -24.35 9.94
CA ARG A 335 28.77 -23.68 10.48
C ARG A 335 28.34 -22.50 9.62
N TRP A 336 29.28 -21.65 9.21
CA TRP A 336 28.99 -20.55 8.29
C TRP A 336 28.57 -21.03 6.89
N SER A 337 29.15 -22.14 6.41
CA SER A 337 28.78 -22.73 5.12
C SER A 337 27.33 -23.22 5.12
N VAL A 338 26.85 -23.79 6.23
CA VAL A 338 25.43 -24.17 6.40
C VAL A 338 24.51 -22.93 6.44
N VAL A 339 24.91 -21.85 7.12
CA VAL A 339 24.13 -20.60 7.16
C VAL A 339 24.03 -19.98 5.75
N ALA A 340 25.15 -19.89 5.04
CA ALA A 340 25.20 -19.38 3.67
C ALA A 340 24.39 -20.24 2.68
N ALA A 341 24.49 -21.57 2.79
CA ALA A 341 23.70 -22.50 1.97
C ALA A 341 22.19 -22.36 2.24
N GLY A 342 21.78 -22.17 3.49
CA GLY A 342 20.39 -21.90 3.86
C GLY A 342 19.88 -20.59 3.25
N ALA A 343 20.64 -19.50 3.38
CA ALA A 343 20.28 -18.20 2.79
C ALA A 343 20.20 -18.26 1.26
N LEU A 344 21.16 -18.91 0.60
CA LEU A 344 21.13 -19.12 -0.85
C LEU A 344 19.92 -19.95 -1.29
N PHE A 345 19.58 -21.02 -0.55
CA PHE A 345 18.41 -21.83 -0.84
C PHE A 345 17.10 -21.04 -0.69
N SER A 346 16.96 -20.21 0.35
CA SER A 346 15.82 -19.28 0.48
C SER A 346 15.70 -18.33 -0.70
N ILE A 347 16.80 -17.75 -1.19
CA ILE A 347 16.81 -16.85 -2.36
C ILE A 347 16.40 -17.61 -3.64
N LEU A 348 16.92 -18.82 -3.86
CA LEU A 348 16.56 -19.65 -5.00
C LEU A 348 15.07 -20.04 -4.98
N VAL A 349 14.52 -20.37 -3.81
CA VAL A 349 13.08 -20.60 -3.63
C VAL A 349 12.28 -19.31 -3.89
N ALA A 350 12.72 -18.15 -3.41
CA ALA A 350 12.03 -16.89 -3.67
C ALA A 350 11.94 -16.58 -5.18
N VAL A 351 13.07 -16.60 -5.88
CA VAL A 351 13.12 -16.36 -7.34
C VAL A 351 12.30 -17.42 -8.09
N GLY A 352 12.44 -18.69 -7.74
CA GLY A 352 11.71 -19.79 -8.38
C GLY A 352 10.19 -19.70 -8.20
N THR A 353 9.71 -19.34 -7.00
CA THR A 353 8.27 -19.19 -6.72
C THR A 353 7.68 -17.99 -7.46
N LEU A 354 8.38 -16.85 -7.50
CA LEU A 354 7.97 -15.67 -8.26
C LEU A 354 7.87 -15.99 -9.77
N SER A 355 8.92 -16.54 -10.37
CA SER A 355 8.94 -16.88 -11.81
C SER A 355 7.88 -17.95 -12.16
N GLY A 356 7.76 -19.00 -11.35
CA GLY A 356 6.82 -20.09 -11.58
C GLY A 356 5.36 -19.64 -11.49
N LEU A 357 5.03 -18.77 -10.53
CA LEU A 357 3.65 -18.28 -10.35
C LEU A 357 3.28 -17.18 -11.33
N PHE A 358 4.21 -16.34 -11.79
CA PHE A 358 3.94 -15.43 -12.93
C PHE A 358 3.72 -16.23 -14.23
N ALA A 359 4.47 -17.29 -14.48
CA ALA A 359 4.22 -18.20 -15.60
C ALA A 359 2.89 -18.97 -15.45
N ALA A 360 2.44 -19.27 -14.22
CA ALA A 360 1.10 -19.81 -13.97
C ALA A 360 0.01 -18.76 -14.23
N ALA A 361 0.19 -17.51 -13.78
CA ALA A 361 -0.75 -16.40 -14.02
C ALA A 361 -0.98 -16.15 -15.53
N ASN A 362 0.09 -16.15 -16.32
CA ASN A 362 0.01 -15.98 -17.77
C ASN A 362 -0.73 -17.14 -18.47
N ARG A 363 -0.51 -18.39 -18.02
CA ARG A 363 -1.26 -19.56 -18.52
C ARG A 363 -2.73 -19.51 -18.10
N ALA A 364 -3.01 -19.16 -16.84
CA ALA A 364 -4.38 -19.00 -16.33
C ALA A 364 -5.16 -17.95 -17.14
N ALA A 365 -4.51 -16.82 -17.48
CA ALA A 365 -5.11 -15.78 -18.31
C ALA A 365 -5.55 -16.31 -19.68
N ALA A 366 -4.72 -17.16 -20.32
CA ALA A 366 -5.04 -17.77 -21.61
C ALA A 366 -6.15 -18.84 -21.55
N THR A 367 -6.38 -19.46 -20.39
CA THR A 367 -7.40 -20.52 -20.22
C THR A 367 -8.79 -20.04 -19.80
N VAL A 368 -8.92 -18.82 -19.27
CA VAL A 368 -10.23 -18.26 -18.87
C VAL A 368 -11.01 -17.81 -20.12
N PRO A 369 -12.28 -18.22 -20.31
CA PRO A 369 -13.10 -17.84 -21.46
C PRO A 369 -13.11 -16.33 -21.74
N VAL A 370 -13.06 -15.93 -23.02
CA VAL A 370 -12.99 -14.51 -23.45
C VAL A 370 -14.18 -13.69 -22.94
N ALA A 371 -15.37 -14.30 -22.82
CA ALA A 371 -16.55 -13.66 -22.22
C ALA A 371 -16.34 -13.24 -20.76
N LEU A 372 -15.56 -14.02 -19.99
CA LEU A 372 -15.12 -13.64 -18.65
C LEU A 372 -13.95 -12.64 -18.72
N GLN A 373 -13.01 -12.80 -19.66
CA GLN A 373 -11.88 -11.85 -19.84
C GLN A 373 -12.33 -10.39 -20.02
N GLN A 374 -13.40 -10.13 -20.80
CA GLN A 374 -13.94 -8.79 -21.01
C GLN A 374 -14.43 -8.11 -19.72
N ILE A 375 -14.76 -8.89 -18.68
CA ILE A 375 -15.22 -8.39 -17.37
C ILE A 375 -14.03 -8.02 -16.45
N PHE A 376 -12.84 -8.57 -16.68
CA PHE A 376 -11.62 -8.27 -15.92
C PHE A 376 -10.86 -7.01 -16.41
N GLY A 377 -11.25 -6.44 -17.55
CA GLY A 377 -10.66 -5.20 -18.05
C GLY A 377 -10.96 -4.01 -17.11
N PRO A 378 -10.03 -3.06 -16.94
CA PRO A 378 -10.38 -1.79 -16.30
C PRO A 378 -11.46 -1.09 -17.15
N ILE A 379 -12.52 -0.61 -16.51
CA ILE A 379 -13.58 0.16 -17.18
C ILE A 379 -13.02 1.54 -17.51
N SER A 380 -12.32 1.65 -18.64
CA SER A 380 -11.76 2.91 -19.16
C SER A 380 -12.85 3.71 -19.89
N ASP A 381 -13.83 4.18 -19.13
CA ASP A 381 -14.90 5.03 -19.64
C ASP A 381 -14.58 6.50 -19.36
N ARG A 382 -14.41 7.31 -20.40
CA ARG A 382 -14.07 8.73 -20.26
C ARG A 382 -15.20 9.56 -19.64
N CYS A 383 -16.43 9.03 -19.63
CA CYS A 383 -17.58 9.65 -18.98
C CYS A 383 -17.87 9.06 -17.58
N ALA A 384 -16.93 8.31 -17.00
CA ALA A 384 -16.91 7.90 -15.60
C ALA A 384 -16.14 8.91 -14.72
N LEU A 385 -16.86 9.90 -14.19
CA LEU A 385 -16.29 11.07 -13.52
C LEU A 385 -16.15 10.84 -12.03
N ALA A 386 -14.95 11.07 -11.48
CA ALA A 386 -14.75 11.12 -10.04
C ALA A 386 -15.44 12.37 -9.43
N TYR A 387 -15.87 12.33 -8.16
CA TYR A 387 -16.45 13.50 -7.48
C TYR A 387 -15.51 14.72 -7.53
N GLY A 388 -15.97 15.80 -8.17
CA GLY A 388 -15.19 17.02 -8.37
C GLY A 388 -14.21 17.01 -9.55
N SER A 389 -14.24 15.99 -10.41
CA SER A 389 -13.48 15.99 -11.67
C SER A 389 -14.16 16.88 -12.73
N LYS A 390 -13.41 17.33 -13.75
CA LYS A 390 -14.02 17.99 -14.92
C LYS A 390 -14.78 16.98 -15.75
N ILE A 391 -15.87 17.45 -16.34
CA ILE A 391 -16.64 16.76 -17.38
C ILE A 391 -15.89 16.94 -18.72
N PRO A 392 -15.41 15.88 -19.39
CA PRO A 392 -14.75 16.01 -20.70
C PRO A 392 -15.73 16.44 -21.80
N VAL A 393 -15.26 17.22 -22.76
CA VAL A 393 -16.09 17.79 -23.85
C VAL A 393 -16.74 16.70 -24.71
N GLU A 394 -16.13 15.52 -24.85
CA GLU A 394 -16.70 14.37 -25.56
C GLU A 394 -17.98 13.82 -24.88
N CYS A 395 -18.11 13.98 -23.56
CA CYS A 395 -19.30 13.63 -22.78
C CYS A 395 -20.42 14.71 -22.84
N VAL A 396 -20.11 15.85 -23.47
CA VAL A 396 -20.97 17.05 -23.56
C VAL A 396 -21.54 17.21 -24.98
N ARG A 397 -20.86 16.71 -26.02
CA ARG A 397 -21.25 16.82 -27.44
C ARG A 397 -22.62 16.16 -27.77
N PRO A 398 -23.31 16.60 -28.85
CA PRO A 398 -24.78 16.58 -28.85
C PRO A 398 -25.41 15.32 -29.45
N SER A 399 -26.21 14.61 -28.65
CA SER A 399 -27.36 13.82 -29.13
C SER A 399 -28.25 13.35 -27.96
N GLY A 400 -29.42 13.97 -27.81
CA GLY A 400 -30.52 13.46 -27.00
C GLY A 400 -30.47 13.71 -25.48
N PRO A 401 -31.57 13.38 -24.76
CA PRO A 401 -31.71 13.60 -23.32
C PRO A 401 -30.79 12.68 -22.51
N ARG A 402 -30.02 13.26 -21.60
CA ARG A 402 -28.97 12.54 -20.85
C ARG A 402 -29.49 11.91 -19.57
N THR A 403 -28.86 10.80 -19.21
CA THR A 403 -29.10 10.08 -17.95
C THR A 403 -27.85 10.12 -17.08
N LEU A 404 -28.00 10.58 -15.84
CA LEU A 404 -26.94 10.58 -14.84
C LEU A 404 -26.97 9.28 -14.04
N VAL A 405 -25.80 8.71 -13.75
CA VAL A 405 -25.62 7.66 -12.75
C VAL A 405 -24.75 8.25 -11.64
N VAL A 406 -25.18 8.15 -10.39
CA VAL A 406 -24.47 8.72 -9.23
C VAL A 406 -24.31 7.69 -8.11
N GLY A 407 -23.12 7.62 -7.52
CA GLY A 407 -22.89 6.74 -6.37
C GLY A 407 -21.45 6.33 -6.13
N ASP A 408 -21.24 5.10 -5.64
CA ASP A 408 -19.91 4.61 -5.26
C ASP A 408 -19.37 3.60 -6.30
N SER A 409 -18.58 2.63 -5.85
CA SER A 409 -18.12 1.49 -6.64
C SER A 409 -19.27 0.71 -7.32
N TYR A 410 -20.49 0.68 -6.77
CA TYR A 410 -21.67 0.04 -7.33
C TYR A 410 -22.16 0.80 -8.58
N ALA A 411 -22.24 2.13 -8.50
CA ALA A 411 -22.55 2.98 -9.66
C ALA A 411 -21.55 2.76 -10.81
N MET A 412 -20.25 2.66 -10.50
CA MET A 412 -19.22 2.38 -11.51
C MET A 412 -19.37 1.00 -12.16
N ARG A 413 -19.70 -0.04 -11.39
CA ARG A 413 -19.93 -1.38 -11.93
C ARG A 413 -21.17 -1.47 -12.81
N MET A 414 -22.23 -0.72 -12.49
CA MET A 414 -23.47 -0.70 -13.29
C MET A 414 -23.39 0.19 -14.53
N PHE A 415 -22.52 1.20 -14.54
CA PHE A 415 -22.49 2.21 -15.61
C PHE A 415 -22.32 1.67 -17.03
N PRO A 416 -21.47 0.66 -17.34
CA PRO A 416 -21.37 0.11 -18.70
C PRO A 416 -22.71 -0.44 -19.22
N ALA A 417 -23.48 -1.10 -18.35
CA ALA A 417 -24.78 -1.68 -18.71
C ALA A 417 -25.85 -0.58 -18.88
N VAL A 418 -25.87 0.42 -18.00
CA VAL A 418 -26.76 1.59 -18.13
C VAL A 418 -26.44 2.33 -19.43
N ARG A 419 -25.17 2.69 -19.66
CA ARG A 419 -24.72 3.42 -20.85
C ARG A 419 -25.07 2.68 -22.14
N GLU A 420 -24.84 1.38 -22.24
CA GLU A 420 -25.17 0.61 -23.44
C GLU A 420 -26.69 0.52 -23.68
N THR A 421 -27.48 0.36 -22.62
CA THR A 421 -28.95 0.33 -22.72
C THR A 421 -29.50 1.67 -23.19
N PHE A 422 -29.01 2.77 -22.62
CA PHE A 422 -29.44 4.11 -23.01
C PHE A 422 -28.92 4.53 -24.39
N ARG A 423 -27.70 4.11 -24.78
CA ARG A 423 -27.17 4.27 -26.15
C ARG A 423 -28.06 3.63 -27.20
N LYS A 424 -28.58 2.41 -26.94
CA LYS A 424 -29.56 1.74 -27.83
C LYS A 424 -30.89 2.50 -27.93
N MET A 425 -31.26 3.28 -26.91
CA MET A 425 -32.43 4.16 -26.92
C MET A 425 -32.13 5.56 -27.51
N GLY A 426 -30.95 5.79 -28.10
CA GLY A 426 -30.56 7.10 -28.66
C GLY A 426 -30.22 8.16 -27.61
N ARG A 427 -29.77 7.73 -26.42
CA ARG A 427 -29.52 8.59 -25.25
C ARG A 427 -28.07 8.45 -24.76
N SER A 428 -27.48 9.53 -24.30
CA SER A 428 -26.15 9.51 -23.67
C SER A 428 -26.24 9.38 -22.15
N SER A 429 -25.16 8.91 -21.52
CA SER A 429 -25.11 8.73 -20.06
C SER A 429 -23.80 9.24 -19.47
N LEU A 430 -23.89 9.77 -18.25
CA LEU A 430 -22.76 10.24 -17.44
C LEU A 430 -22.72 9.44 -16.14
N LEU A 431 -21.54 9.09 -15.65
CA LEU A 431 -21.36 8.56 -14.30
C LEU A 431 -20.62 9.58 -13.44
N VAL A 432 -21.09 9.76 -12.22
CA VAL A 432 -20.50 10.58 -11.17
C VAL A 432 -20.30 9.70 -9.95
N TRP A 433 -19.07 9.41 -9.58
CA TRP A 433 -18.79 8.45 -8.52
C TRP A 433 -17.55 8.75 -7.69
N SER A 434 -17.39 8.05 -6.59
CA SER A 434 -16.11 7.96 -5.89
C SER A 434 -15.96 6.60 -5.21
N PRO A 435 -14.79 5.93 -5.28
CA PRO A 435 -14.59 4.61 -4.69
C PRO A 435 -14.96 4.58 -3.20
N GLY A 436 -15.92 3.74 -2.83
CA GLY A 436 -16.38 3.62 -1.44
C GLY A 436 -17.08 4.85 -0.84
N CYS A 437 -17.46 5.87 -1.62
CA CYS A 437 -18.13 7.08 -1.12
C CYS A 437 -19.54 7.26 -1.69
N ALA A 438 -20.57 7.04 -0.87
CA ALA A 438 -21.93 7.46 -1.20
C ALA A 438 -22.03 8.98 -1.45
N PRO A 439 -23.01 9.43 -2.26
CA PRO A 439 -23.26 10.84 -2.57
C PRO A 439 -24.02 11.60 -1.46
N PHE A 440 -24.13 11.00 -0.27
CA PHE A 440 -24.78 11.60 0.90
C PHE A 440 -23.85 12.61 1.57
N ARG A 441 -24.35 13.80 1.87
CA ARG A 441 -23.57 15.00 2.18
C ARG A 441 -23.14 15.10 3.64
N ASN A 442 -24.02 14.73 4.57
CA ASN A 442 -23.81 14.83 6.01
C ASN A 442 -23.43 13.49 6.65
N LEU A 443 -23.16 12.45 5.84
CA LEU A 443 -22.88 11.10 6.34
C LEU A 443 -21.50 11.00 7.02
N THR A 444 -21.52 10.81 8.34
CA THR A 444 -20.39 10.71 9.26
C THR A 444 -19.80 9.29 9.34
N GLU A 445 -18.86 8.98 8.45
CA GLU A 445 -18.10 7.71 8.46
C GLU A 445 -16.98 7.73 9.51
N SER A 446 -17.30 7.56 10.79
CA SER A 446 -16.26 7.46 11.82
C SER A 446 -15.52 6.12 11.78
N GLY A 447 -14.19 6.13 11.98
CA GLY A 447 -13.37 4.92 12.17
C GLY A 447 -12.75 4.27 10.93
N TRP A 448 -13.02 4.76 9.71
CA TRP A 448 -12.42 4.23 8.48
C TRP A 448 -11.36 5.18 7.88
N ALA A 449 -10.23 4.62 7.45
CA ALA A 449 -9.06 5.38 6.99
C ALA A 449 -9.29 6.27 5.75
N GLY A 450 -10.33 5.97 4.95
CA GLY A 450 -10.74 6.77 3.80
C GLY A 450 -11.81 7.83 4.11
N ALA A 451 -12.34 7.91 5.34
CA ALA A 451 -13.50 8.75 5.66
C ALA A 451 -13.27 10.24 5.34
N GLN A 452 -12.06 10.73 5.63
CA GLN A 452 -11.68 12.12 5.31
C GLN A 452 -11.51 12.34 3.80
N GLN A 453 -11.18 11.30 3.03
CA GLN A 453 -11.15 11.34 1.56
C GLN A 453 -12.58 11.40 1.01
N CYS A 454 -13.51 10.60 1.54
CA CYS A 454 -14.92 10.67 1.16
C CYS A 454 -15.61 11.97 1.57
N ALA A 455 -15.34 12.53 2.75
CA ALA A 455 -15.81 13.86 3.13
C ALA A 455 -15.30 14.95 2.16
N THR A 456 -14.01 14.91 1.81
CA THR A 456 -13.41 15.84 0.83
C THR A 456 -14.02 15.67 -0.57
N ALA A 457 -14.33 14.45 -0.98
CA ALA A 457 -14.95 14.15 -2.27
C ALA A 457 -16.42 14.62 -2.31
N ARG A 458 -17.21 14.33 -1.27
CA ARG A 458 -18.61 14.75 -1.11
C ARG A 458 -18.77 16.27 -1.15
N ALA A 459 -17.88 17.02 -0.52
CA ALA A 459 -17.88 18.48 -0.53
C ALA A 459 -17.82 19.09 -1.95
N ARG A 460 -17.32 18.34 -2.95
CA ARG A 460 -17.22 18.76 -4.37
C ARG A 460 -18.41 18.33 -5.22
N LEU A 461 -19.27 17.43 -4.72
CA LEU A 461 -20.40 16.88 -5.49
C LEU A 461 -21.44 17.95 -5.89
N PRO A 462 -21.91 18.87 -5.01
CA PRO A 462 -22.94 19.85 -5.39
C PRO A 462 -22.46 20.81 -6.50
N ALA A 463 -21.19 21.21 -6.48
CA ALA A 463 -20.60 22.04 -7.52
C ALA A 463 -20.56 21.30 -8.88
N MET A 464 -20.28 19.99 -8.86
CA MET A 464 -20.24 19.18 -10.08
C MET A 464 -21.63 18.88 -10.63
N LEU A 465 -22.63 18.60 -9.78
CA LEU A 465 -24.04 18.49 -10.21
C LEU A 465 -24.50 19.80 -10.88
N ASN A 466 -24.19 20.95 -10.28
CA ASN A 466 -24.51 22.26 -10.86
C ASN A 466 -23.82 22.52 -12.21
N ALA A 467 -22.62 21.98 -12.45
CA ALA A 467 -21.97 22.04 -13.74
C ALA A 467 -22.68 21.12 -14.77
N ILE A 468 -23.13 19.94 -14.36
CA ILE A 468 -23.89 19.00 -15.22
C ILE A 468 -25.24 19.60 -15.66
N GLY A 469 -25.94 20.29 -14.76
CA GLY A 469 -27.23 20.94 -15.07
C GLY A 469 -27.15 22.08 -16.10
N ARG A 470 -25.95 22.59 -16.39
CA ARG A 470 -25.70 23.67 -17.36
C ARG A 470 -25.33 23.16 -18.76
N ILE A 471 -25.36 21.84 -19.00
CA ILE A 471 -25.00 21.26 -20.29
C ILE A 471 -26.21 21.29 -21.25
N ASP A 472 -26.01 21.83 -22.46
CA ASP A 472 -27.02 21.85 -23.55
C ASP A 472 -27.65 20.47 -23.78
N GLY A 473 -28.97 20.38 -23.71
CA GLY A 473 -29.75 19.13 -23.78
C GLY A 473 -30.15 18.53 -22.42
N GLY A 474 -29.57 19.03 -21.31
CA GLY A 474 -29.98 18.72 -19.94
C GLY A 474 -29.77 17.26 -19.47
N VAL A 475 -30.17 17.01 -18.22
CA VAL A 475 -30.32 15.66 -17.63
C VAL A 475 -31.75 15.55 -17.13
N ASP A 476 -32.54 14.62 -17.68
CA ASP A 476 -33.95 14.43 -17.29
C ASP A 476 -34.13 13.37 -16.19
N SER A 477 -33.13 12.49 -16.03
CA SER A 477 -33.20 11.25 -15.26
C SER A 477 -31.87 10.96 -14.55
N ALA A 478 -31.95 10.52 -13.28
CA ALA A 478 -30.78 10.08 -12.52
C ALA A 478 -30.99 8.69 -11.91
N PHE A 479 -29.91 7.91 -11.84
CA PHE A 479 -29.85 6.61 -11.17
C PHE A 479 -28.91 6.70 -9.97
N VAL A 480 -29.36 6.31 -8.78
CA VAL A 480 -28.54 6.30 -7.57
C VAL A 480 -28.16 4.86 -7.20
N ALA A 481 -26.87 4.54 -7.18
CA ALA A 481 -26.36 3.18 -6.90
C ALA A 481 -25.19 3.20 -5.91
N VAL A 482 -25.43 2.73 -4.69
CA VAL A 482 -24.44 2.68 -3.60
C VAL A 482 -24.47 1.35 -2.86
N ASP A 483 -23.44 1.04 -2.09
CA ASP A 483 -23.48 -0.06 -1.12
C ASP A 483 -24.43 0.26 0.06
N TRP A 484 -25.73 0.11 -0.18
CA TRP A 484 -26.78 0.32 0.82
C TRP A 484 -26.50 -0.40 2.14
N SER A 485 -25.88 -1.59 2.10
CA SER A 485 -25.54 -2.33 3.31
C SER A 485 -24.52 -1.63 4.19
N PHE A 486 -23.50 -1.03 3.58
CA PHE A 486 -22.47 -0.33 4.31
C PHE A 486 -23.03 0.96 4.94
N TYR A 487 -23.69 1.81 4.16
CA TYR A 487 -24.14 3.11 4.66
C TYR A 487 -25.30 3.01 5.66
N LEU A 488 -26.26 2.10 5.45
CA LEU A 488 -27.40 1.93 6.37
C LEU A 488 -27.01 1.32 7.72
N ALA A 489 -26.01 0.43 7.73
CA ALA A 489 -25.47 -0.11 8.97
C ALA A 489 -24.78 0.99 9.82
N HIS A 490 -24.08 1.93 9.19
CA HIS A 490 -23.44 3.06 9.88
C HIS A 490 -24.48 4.06 10.42
N VAL A 491 -25.50 4.43 9.62
CA VAL A 491 -26.57 5.37 10.03
C VAL A 491 -27.31 4.90 11.28
N ARG A 492 -27.56 3.60 11.45
CA ARG A 492 -28.24 3.07 12.66
C ARG A 492 -27.46 3.25 13.95
N HIS A 493 -26.16 3.52 13.89
CA HIS A 493 -25.26 3.49 15.03
C HIS A 493 -24.60 4.85 15.33
N ASP A 494 -24.99 5.92 14.64
CA ASP A 494 -24.60 7.30 15.00
C ASP A 494 -25.65 7.93 15.94
N PRO A 495 -25.38 8.05 17.26
CA PRO A 495 -26.31 8.65 18.21
C PRO A 495 -26.44 10.18 18.08
N LYS A 496 -25.75 10.83 17.12
CA LYS A 496 -25.88 12.26 16.83
C LYS A 496 -26.86 12.60 15.71
N MET A 497 -27.22 11.64 14.85
CA MET A 497 -28.15 11.89 13.75
C MET A 497 -29.58 12.00 14.32
N SER A 498 -30.28 13.10 14.04
CA SER A 498 -31.70 13.19 14.38
C SER A 498 -32.54 12.33 13.42
N ALA A 499 -33.81 12.10 13.75
CA ALA A 499 -34.74 11.44 12.84
C ALA A 499 -34.90 12.17 11.48
N LYS A 500 -34.55 13.46 11.39
CA LYS A 500 -34.51 14.23 10.13
C LYS A 500 -33.20 14.05 9.34
N ASP A 501 -32.11 13.69 10.01
CA ASP A 501 -30.78 13.55 9.37
C ASP A 501 -30.49 12.13 8.88
N GLY A 502 -31.36 11.16 9.20
CA GLY A 502 -31.25 9.76 8.78
C GLY A 502 -31.11 9.58 7.26
N ILE A 503 -30.85 8.36 6.80
CA ILE A 503 -30.65 8.05 5.38
C ILE A 503 -31.77 8.60 4.47
N ALA A 504 -33.02 8.64 4.96
CA ALA A 504 -34.17 9.22 4.29
C ALA A 504 -34.02 10.73 4.04
N GLY A 505 -33.50 11.47 5.02
CA GLY A 505 -33.16 12.89 4.90
C GLY A 505 -32.00 13.10 3.94
N GLU A 506 -30.95 12.27 3.99
CA GLU A 506 -29.81 12.37 3.08
C GLU A 506 -30.15 12.00 1.63
N ILE A 507 -31.03 11.02 1.42
CA ILE A 507 -31.63 10.75 0.10
C ILE A 507 -32.46 11.98 -0.33
N SER A 508 -33.30 12.52 0.54
CA SER A 508 -34.13 13.71 0.22
C SER A 508 -33.28 14.94 -0.14
N ASN A 509 -32.16 15.16 0.55
CA ASN A 509 -31.19 16.21 0.26
C ASN A 509 -30.57 16.02 -1.12
N LEU A 510 -30.11 14.81 -1.45
CA LEU A 510 -29.59 14.47 -2.77
C LEU A 510 -30.65 14.63 -3.88
N LEU A 511 -31.91 14.23 -3.62
CA LEU A 511 -33.02 14.41 -4.55
C LEU A 511 -33.32 15.90 -4.79
N ALA A 512 -33.22 16.75 -3.77
CA ALA A 512 -33.35 18.20 -3.91
C ALA A 512 -32.22 18.81 -4.75
N GLU A 513 -30.96 18.39 -4.54
CA GLU A 513 -29.82 18.82 -5.37
C GLU A 513 -29.96 18.36 -6.83
N LEU A 514 -30.45 17.14 -7.07
CA LEU A 514 -30.72 16.63 -8.42
C LEU A 514 -31.85 17.40 -9.14
N ARG A 515 -32.91 17.82 -8.42
CA ARG A 515 -33.99 18.65 -8.99
C ARG A 515 -33.49 20.02 -9.46
N GLN A 516 -32.61 20.66 -8.67
CA GLN A 516 -32.04 21.98 -9.02
C GLN A 516 -31.26 21.96 -10.35
N VAL A 517 -30.78 20.79 -10.78
CA VAL A 517 -29.99 20.60 -12.00
C VAL A 517 -30.80 19.99 -13.15
N GLY A 518 -32.14 19.97 -13.03
CA GLY A 518 -33.08 19.62 -14.11
C GLY A 518 -33.62 18.20 -14.08
N VAL A 519 -33.17 17.34 -13.16
CA VAL A 519 -33.60 15.94 -13.08
C VAL A 519 -35.06 15.87 -12.60
N ARG A 520 -35.92 15.21 -13.39
CA ARG A 520 -37.37 15.07 -13.12
C ARG A 520 -37.78 13.67 -12.68
N ARG A 521 -36.89 12.68 -12.80
CA ARG A 521 -37.12 11.28 -12.40
C ARG A 521 -35.86 10.73 -11.76
N VAL A 522 -35.96 10.18 -10.55
CA VAL A 522 -34.83 9.51 -9.92
C VAL A 522 -35.16 8.04 -9.68
N VAL A 523 -34.28 7.15 -10.13
CA VAL A 523 -34.37 5.72 -9.90
C VAL A 523 -33.30 5.31 -8.89
N VAL A 524 -33.72 4.83 -7.73
CA VAL A 524 -32.81 4.25 -6.75
C VAL A 524 -32.61 2.77 -7.08
N LEU A 525 -31.35 2.35 -7.21
CA LEU A 525 -30.95 1.00 -7.55
C LEU A 525 -30.51 0.27 -6.28
N GLY A 526 -31.28 -0.72 -5.85
CA GLY A 526 -30.98 -1.57 -4.69
C GLY A 526 -32.24 -2.24 -4.12
N PRO A 527 -32.12 -3.02 -3.03
CA PRO A 527 -30.88 -3.53 -2.44
C PRO A 527 -30.18 -4.54 -3.35
N TYR A 528 -28.89 -4.76 -3.10
CA TYR A 528 -28.07 -5.77 -3.78
C TYR A 528 -27.87 -6.99 -2.89
N PRO A 529 -28.02 -8.22 -3.40
CA PRO A 529 -27.59 -9.41 -2.67
C PRO A 529 -26.07 -9.40 -2.46
N LYS A 530 -25.64 -9.88 -1.29
CA LYS A 530 -24.22 -10.15 -1.00
C LYS A 530 -23.99 -11.64 -1.14
N PHE A 531 -23.08 -12.02 -2.03
CA PHE A 531 -22.67 -13.41 -2.21
C PHE A 531 -21.60 -13.79 -1.17
N ARG A 532 -21.13 -15.05 -1.14
CA ARG A 532 -20.05 -15.48 -0.22
C ARG A 532 -18.66 -15.34 -0.84
N TYR A 533 -18.59 -15.30 -2.17
CA TYR A 533 -17.35 -15.18 -2.94
C TYR A 533 -17.59 -14.26 -4.13
N ARG A 534 -16.54 -13.57 -4.59
CA ARG A 534 -16.66 -12.67 -5.74
C ARG A 534 -17.18 -13.45 -6.96
N ALA A 535 -18.30 -12.98 -7.53
CA ALA A 535 -19.06 -13.60 -8.61
C ALA A 535 -18.17 -14.22 -9.71
N VAL A 536 -17.24 -13.41 -10.24
CA VAL A 536 -16.43 -13.79 -11.41
C VAL A 536 -15.37 -14.86 -11.07
N PRO A 537 -14.52 -14.71 -10.03
CA PRO A 537 -13.69 -15.80 -9.51
C PRO A 537 -14.47 -17.07 -9.14
N CYS A 538 -15.68 -16.93 -8.60
CA CYS A 538 -16.54 -18.07 -8.28
C CYS A 538 -16.93 -18.85 -9.55
N LEU A 539 -17.46 -18.16 -10.57
CA LEU A 539 -17.86 -18.78 -11.83
C LEU A 539 -16.68 -19.40 -12.60
N ALA A 540 -15.53 -18.73 -12.63
CA ALA A 540 -14.32 -19.27 -13.23
C ALA A 540 -13.86 -20.58 -12.54
N ARG A 541 -14.00 -20.66 -11.22
CA ARG A 541 -13.67 -21.87 -10.44
C ARG A 541 -14.73 -22.97 -10.58
N ALA A 542 -16.01 -22.63 -10.63
CA ALA A 542 -17.07 -23.59 -10.93
C ALA A 542 -16.85 -24.23 -12.31
N TRP A 543 -16.57 -23.42 -13.33
CA TRP A 543 -16.21 -23.88 -14.68
C TRP A 543 -14.97 -24.78 -14.68
N LYS A 544 -13.87 -24.36 -14.02
CA LYS A 544 -12.63 -25.15 -13.91
C LYS A 544 -12.83 -26.53 -13.30
N TYR A 545 -13.74 -26.66 -12.33
CA TYR A 545 -14.02 -27.93 -11.63
C TYR A 545 -15.20 -28.71 -12.22
N GLY A 546 -15.83 -28.25 -13.30
CA GLY A 546 -17.02 -28.88 -13.88
C GLY A 546 -18.25 -28.84 -12.94
N LEU A 547 -18.30 -27.87 -12.03
CA LEU A 547 -19.40 -27.68 -11.08
C LEU A 547 -20.50 -26.80 -11.70
N PRO A 548 -21.78 -27.00 -11.34
CA PRO A 548 -22.86 -26.12 -11.78
C PRO A 548 -22.66 -24.71 -11.22
N ALA A 549 -23.00 -23.68 -12.00
CA ALA A 549 -22.83 -22.28 -11.60
C ALA A 549 -23.57 -21.93 -10.28
N ASP A 550 -24.65 -22.66 -9.95
CA ASP A 550 -25.42 -22.52 -8.71
C ASP A 550 -24.63 -22.75 -7.42
N VAL A 551 -23.40 -23.31 -7.46
CA VAL A 551 -22.52 -23.31 -6.27
C VAL A 551 -22.19 -21.90 -5.79
N CYS A 552 -22.22 -20.91 -6.70
CA CYS A 552 -22.07 -19.49 -6.43
C CYS A 552 -23.35 -18.81 -5.91
N ALA A 553 -24.49 -19.51 -5.91
CA ALA A 553 -25.73 -19.00 -5.36
C ALA A 553 -25.74 -19.01 -3.82
N VAL A 554 -26.58 -18.17 -3.23
CA VAL A 554 -26.87 -18.14 -1.79
C VAL A 554 -28.38 -18.29 -1.57
N PRO A 555 -28.84 -18.96 -0.50
CA PRO A 555 -30.26 -19.02 -0.16
C PRO A 555 -30.84 -17.61 0.02
N THR A 556 -32.05 -17.38 -0.45
CA THR A 556 -32.76 -16.09 -0.28
C THR A 556 -32.97 -15.76 1.22
N SER A 557 -33.02 -16.77 2.09
CA SER A 557 -33.04 -16.64 3.56
C SER A 557 -31.80 -15.96 4.17
N ASP A 558 -30.61 -16.17 3.60
CA ASP A 558 -29.34 -15.64 4.14
C ASP A 558 -29.26 -14.10 4.04
N TRP A 559 -30.07 -13.52 3.15
CA TRP A 559 -30.03 -12.12 2.74
C TRP A 559 -31.30 -11.35 3.16
N THR A 560 -32.48 -12.00 3.19
CA THR A 560 -33.80 -11.39 3.52
C THR A 560 -33.98 -10.94 4.97
N GLY A 561 -33.02 -11.14 5.86
CA GLY A 561 -32.99 -10.48 7.17
C GLY A 561 -32.55 -9.03 7.02
N PHE A 562 -31.24 -8.81 6.92
CA PHE A 562 -30.62 -7.50 6.86
C PHE A 562 -31.16 -6.58 5.74
N PHE A 563 -31.43 -7.13 4.55
CA PHE A 563 -31.82 -6.33 3.38
C PHE A 563 -33.32 -6.06 3.25
N ARG A 564 -34.15 -6.70 4.07
CA ARG A 564 -35.57 -6.36 4.19
C ARG A 564 -35.73 -4.98 4.80
N ASP A 565 -35.06 -4.71 5.91
CA ASP A 565 -35.10 -3.38 6.51
C ASP A 565 -34.53 -2.29 5.56
N VAL A 566 -33.54 -2.64 4.73
CA VAL A 566 -33.02 -1.76 3.67
C VAL A 566 -34.11 -1.44 2.65
N GLN A 567 -34.86 -2.46 2.21
CA GLN A 567 -35.98 -2.30 1.30
C GLN A 567 -37.10 -1.47 1.93
N GLU A 568 -37.48 -1.75 3.19
CA GLU A 568 -38.53 -1.02 3.91
C GLU A 568 -38.20 0.47 4.05
N GLN A 569 -36.94 0.81 4.32
CA GLN A 569 -36.50 2.21 4.37
C GLN A 569 -36.50 2.90 3.00
N LEU A 570 -36.18 2.19 1.91
CA LEU A 570 -36.27 2.74 0.55
C LEU A 570 -37.74 2.90 0.11
N ASP A 571 -38.59 1.91 0.39
CA ASP A 571 -40.03 1.94 0.11
C ASP A 571 -40.73 3.08 0.88
N GLU A 572 -40.30 3.37 2.11
CA GLU A 572 -40.85 4.48 2.91
C GLU A 572 -40.44 5.85 2.36
N VAL A 573 -39.20 6.00 1.88
CA VAL A 573 -38.76 7.23 1.19
C VAL A 573 -39.48 7.42 -0.13
N GLU A 574 -39.76 6.34 -0.88
CA GLU A 574 -40.54 6.39 -2.12
C GLU A 574 -41.98 6.87 -1.91
N LYS A 575 -42.64 6.49 -0.80
CA LYS A 575 -43.96 7.07 -0.44
C LYS A 575 -43.90 8.57 -0.14
N GLN A 576 -42.79 9.02 0.44
CA GLN A 576 -42.59 10.42 0.84
C GLN A 576 -42.13 11.31 -0.33
N VAL A 577 -41.54 10.74 -1.39
CA VAL A 577 -41.02 11.46 -2.54
C VAL A 577 -41.52 10.85 -3.86
N ALA A 578 -42.68 11.33 -4.33
CA ALA A 578 -43.42 10.79 -5.47
C ALA A 578 -42.64 10.73 -6.81
N GLU A 579 -41.54 11.48 -6.95
CA GLU A 579 -40.67 11.53 -8.13
C GLU A 579 -39.46 10.55 -8.05
N MET A 580 -39.29 9.88 -6.91
CA MET A 580 -38.38 8.75 -6.74
C MET A 580 -39.10 7.43 -7.08
N LYS A 581 -38.37 6.48 -7.66
CA LYS A 581 -38.77 5.06 -7.72
C LYS A 581 -37.63 4.14 -7.33
N THR A 582 -37.91 3.11 -6.54
CA THR A 582 -36.94 2.08 -6.17
C THR A 582 -37.04 0.93 -7.16
N LEU A 583 -36.01 0.75 -7.99
CA LEU A 583 -35.88 -0.46 -8.78
C LEU A 583 -35.23 -1.54 -7.91
N ARG A 584 -36.03 -2.53 -7.50
CA ARG A 584 -35.59 -3.69 -6.71
C ARG A 584 -34.62 -4.55 -7.52
N VAL A 585 -33.34 -4.20 -7.49
CA VAL A 585 -32.27 -4.90 -8.21
C VAL A 585 -32.21 -6.38 -7.82
N SER A 586 -32.48 -6.70 -6.54
CA SER A 586 -32.56 -8.07 -6.04
C SER A 586 -33.48 -9.01 -6.85
N ALA A 587 -34.57 -8.52 -7.45
CA ALA A 587 -35.45 -9.33 -8.30
C ALA A 587 -34.80 -9.80 -9.62
N LEU A 588 -33.63 -9.24 -10.00
CA LEU A 588 -32.82 -9.69 -11.13
C LEU A 588 -31.82 -10.80 -10.76
N PHE A 589 -31.62 -11.03 -9.46
CA PHE A 589 -30.66 -11.99 -8.91
C PHE A 589 -31.37 -13.13 -8.18
N CYS A 590 -32.55 -12.88 -7.58
CA CYS A 590 -33.17 -13.75 -6.59
C CYS A 590 -34.57 -14.25 -7.00
N ASP A 591 -34.71 -15.57 -7.00
CA ASP A 591 -35.97 -16.30 -6.95
C ASP A 591 -36.41 -16.46 -5.46
N PRO A 592 -37.62 -16.98 -5.15
CA PRO A 592 -38.06 -17.19 -3.76
C PRO A 592 -37.07 -17.99 -2.89
N ASP A 593 -36.35 -18.95 -3.48
CA ASP A 593 -35.44 -19.84 -2.76
C ASP A 593 -33.96 -19.43 -2.86
N TRP A 594 -33.52 -18.85 -3.99
CA TRP A 594 -32.10 -18.67 -4.32
C TRP A 594 -31.77 -17.32 -4.98
N CYS A 595 -30.68 -16.69 -4.52
CA CYS A 595 -30.02 -15.58 -5.19
C CYS A 595 -28.77 -16.05 -5.95
N ARG A 596 -28.65 -15.70 -7.24
CA ARG A 596 -27.54 -16.07 -8.14
C ARG A 596 -26.76 -14.84 -8.63
N PRO A 597 -25.40 -14.88 -8.65
CA PRO A 597 -24.58 -13.78 -9.17
C PRO A 597 -24.44 -13.78 -10.71
N PHE A 598 -25.42 -14.32 -11.45
CA PHE A 598 -25.36 -14.49 -12.91
C PHE A 598 -26.76 -14.67 -13.52
N ILE A 599 -26.91 -14.32 -14.80
CA ILE A 599 -28.12 -14.61 -15.60
C ILE A 599 -27.99 -15.99 -16.28
N SER A 600 -26.80 -16.31 -16.76
CA SER A 600 -26.43 -17.65 -17.26
C SER A 600 -24.95 -17.91 -16.91
N PRO A 601 -24.44 -19.15 -16.98
CA PRO A 601 -23.05 -19.47 -16.62
C PRO A 601 -22.00 -18.61 -17.36
N GLU A 602 -22.29 -18.18 -18.58
CA GLU A 602 -21.44 -17.31 -19.41
C GLU A 602 -21.69 -15.80 -19.19
N ARG A 603 -22.69 -15.43 -18.39
CA ARG A 603 -23.14 -14.05 -18.17
C ARG A 603 -23.22 -13.72 -16.67
N PRO A 604 -22.08 -13.41 -16.02
CA PRO A 604 -22.04 -12.92 -14.64
C PRO A 604 -22.79 -11.60 -14.48
N LEU A 605 -23.46 -11.43 -13.34
CA LEU A 605 -24.00 -10.15 -12.91
C LEU A 605 -22.97 -9.47 -12.00
N VAL A 606 -22.23 -8.53 -12.59
CA VAL A 606 -21.04 -7.94 -11.96
C VAL A 606 -21.43 -6.76 -11.07
N ILE A 607 -22.03 -7.04 -9.92
CA ILE A 607 -22.23 -6.05 -8.85
C ILE A 607 -21.64 -6.61 -7.55
N ASP A 608 -20.32 -6.81 -7.56
CA ASP A 608 -19.62 -7.50 -6.48
C ASP A 608 -18.34 -6.77 -6.01
N THR A 609 -18.27 -6.57 -4.70
CA THR A 609 -17.17 -5.90 -3.98
C THR A 609 -16.82 -6.62 -2.67
N LEU A 610 -17.17 -7.90 -2.51
CA LEU A 610 -17.10 -8.66 -1.25
C LEU A 610 -15.71 -8.64 -0.55
N ALA A 611 -15.63 -8.57 0.79
CA ALA A 611 -16.69 -8.56 1.82
C ALA A 611 -16.26 -7.88 3.12
N THR A 612 -17.22 -7.26 3.83
CA THR A 612 -17.09 -6.94 5.26
C THR A 612 -17.66 -8.11 6.09
N PRO A 613 -16.96 -8.62 7.11
CA PRO A 613 -17.55 -9.56 8.06
C PRO A 613 -18.68 -8.90 8.87
N LEU A 614 -19.82 -9.58 9.02
CA LEU A 614 -21.04 -9.10 9.71
C LEU A 614 -20.91 -9.01 11.25
N HIS A 615 -19.74 -8.65 11.79
CA HIS A 615 -19.42 -8.84 13.21
C HIS A 615 -18.89 -7.61 14.00
N SER A 616 -18.73 -6.43 13.40
CA SER A 616 -18.12 -5.28 14.10
C SER A 616 -19.00 -4.02 14.11
N VAL A 617 -19.87 -3.87 15.11
CA VAL A 617 -20.35 -2.55 15.55
C VAL A 617 -20.51 -2.50 17.08
N ARG A 618 -19.73 -1.66 17.76
CA ARG A 618 -20.07 -1.10 19.10
C ARG A 618 -19.11 0.04 19.52
N ASN A 619 -19.72 1.24 19.67
CA ASN A 619 -19.35 2.36 20.57
C ASN A 619 -18.04 3.16 20.33
N LEU A 620 -18.15 4.50 20.24
CA LEU A 620 -17.72 5.46 21.29
C LEU A 620 -18.08 6.94 20.98
N ARG A 621 -17.76 7.87 21.91
CA ARG A 621 -18.35 9.23 22.09
C ARG A 621 -17.39 10.42 21.78
N PRO A 622 -17.85 11.70 21.73
CA PRO A 622 -17.23 12.75 20.89
C PRO A 622 -16.80 14.09 21.55
N GLY A 623 -16.09 14.91 20.74
CA GLY A 623 -15.86 16.37 20.82
C GLY A 623 -15.01 16.83 19.60
N GLU A 624 -14.89 18.10 19.16
CA GLU A 624 -15.59 19.36 19.46
C GLU A 624 -15.82 20.20 18.16
N HIS A 625 -15.40 21.48 18.05
CA HIS A 625 -15.78 22.41 16.95
C HIS A 625 -14.65 23.21 16.23
N PRO A 626 -14.83 23.61 14.95
CA PRO A 626 -13.92 24.47 14.17
C PRO A 626 -14.48 25.90 13.81
N MET A 627 -13.64 26.74 13.18
CA MET A 627 -13.91 28.15 12.78
C MET A 627 -14.53 28.33 11.36
N THR A 628 -14.72 29.59 10.92
CA THR A 628 -15.85 30.06 10.09
C THR A 628 -15.59 30.47 8.61
N LEU A 629 -16.70 30.71 7.90
CA LEU A 629 -16.91 30.72 6.44
C LEU A 629 -16.14 31.72 5.54
N ALA A 630 -15.33 32.65 6.06
CA ALA A 630 -14.74 33.71 5.21
C ALA A 630 -13.72 33.19 4.17
N GLU A 631 -13.11 32.02 4.42
CA GLU A 631 -11.99 31.49 3.64
C GLU A 631 -12.42 30.66 2.41
N ILE A 632 -13.67 30.22 2.35
CA ILE A 632 -14.14 29.20 1.38
C ILE A 632 -14.34 29.76 -0.04
N SER A 633 -14.62 31.06 -0.18
CA SER A 633 -15.17 31.64 -1.43
C SER A 633 -14.18 31.87 -2.58
N ARG A 634 -12.91 31.43 -2.49
CA ARG A 634 -11.83 31.85 -3.42
C ARG A 634 -11.26 30.78 -4.38
N SER A 635 -11.75 29.53 -4.43
CA SER A 635 -11.04 28.47 -5.20
C SER A 635 -11.92 27.46 -5.96
N HIS A 636 -12.22 27.73 -7.23
CA HIS A 636 -12.59 26.69 -8.21
C HIS A 636 -11.91 26.96 -9.55
N GLY A 637 -10.80 26.24 -9.79
CA GLY A 637 -10.04 26.25 -11.04
C GLY A 637 -10.18 24.93 -11.82
N PRO A 638 -9.55 24.82 -13.00
CA PRO A 638 -9.61 23.61 -13.82
C PRO A 638 -9.07 22.36 -13.10
N SER A 639 -9.79 21.22 -13.15
CA SER A 639 -9.28 19.93 -12.63
C SER A 639 -7.91 19.55 -13.22
N VAL A 640 -7.11 18.87 -12.40
CA VAL A 640 -5.71 18.51 -12.71
C VAL A 640 -5.61 17.67 -13.97
N ALA A 641 -6.36 16.57 -14.10
CA ALA A 641 -6.31 15.68 -15.27
C ALA A 641 -6.44 16.41 -16.63
N ALA A 642 -7.49 17.21 -16.81
CA ALA A 642 -7.70 17.93 -18.06
C ALA A 642 -6.72 19.11 -18.24
N GLN A 643 -6.25 19.75 -17.15
CA GLN A 643 -5.20 20.77 -17.21
C GLN A 643 -3.86 20.16 -17.67
N MET A 644 -3.54 18.95 -17.20
CA MET A 644 -2.33 18.21 -17.57
C MET A 644 -2.38 17.67 -19.01
N SER A 645 -3.53 17.19 -19.47
CA SER A 645 -3.72 16.79 -20.87
C SER A 645 -3.52 17.98 -21.84
N GLU A 646 -4.06 19.15 -21.50
CA GLU A 646 -3.88 20.38 -22.27
C GLU A 646 -2.40 20.85 -22.31
N ILE A 647 -1.70 20.76 -21.17
CA ILE A 647 -0.25 21.01 -21.08
C ILE A 647 0.53 20.08 -22.01
N GLY A 648 0.18 18.78 -22.03
CA GLY A 648 0.77 17.79 -22.93
C GLY A 648 0.55 18.12 -24.41
N ALA A 649 -0.67 18.49 -24.81
CA ALA A 649 -0.99 18.89 -26.18
C ALA A 649 -0.18 20.12 -26.62
N ARG A 650 -0.18 21.21 -25.82
CA ARG A 650 0.59 22.42 -26.15
C ARG A 650 2.10 22.17 -26.17
N ALA A 651 2.61 21.27 -25.32
CA ALA A 651 4.02 20.87 -25.35
C ALA A 651 4.38 20.12 -26.64
N ARG A 652 3.50 19.24 -27.13
CA ARG A 652 3.68 18.55 -28.42
C ARG A 652 3.69 19.52 -29.60
N ASP A 653 2.81 20.51 -29.61
CA ASP A 653 2.78 21.52 -30.67
C ASP A 653 4.04 22.42 -30.63
N ALA A 654 4.45 22.86 -29.43
CA ALA A 654 5.70 23.61 -29.25
C ALA A 654 6.94 22.80 -29.67
N ALA A 655 7.01 21.50 -29.35
CA ALA A 655 8.13 20.63 -29.72
C ALA A 655 8.34 20.55 -31.25
N ARG A 656 7.26 20.55 -32.05
CA ARG A 656 7.36 20.57 -33.53
C ARG A 656 8.00 21.87 -34.06
N VAL A 657 7.73 22.99 -33.41
CA VAL A 657 8.37 24.29 -33.73
C VAL A 657 9.84 24.27 -33.32
N LEU A 658 10.14 23.83 -32.09
CA LEU A 658 11.51 23.79 -31.56
C LEU A 658 12.45 22.86 -32.34
N ALA A 659 11.94 21.75 -32.90
CA ALA A 659 12.72 20.84 -33.72
C ALA A 659 13.28 21.48 -35.01
N ASN A 660 12.67 22.57 -35.47
CA ASN A 660 13.09 23.34 -36.65
C ASN A 660 13.64 24.73 -36.30
N ALA A 661 13.70 25.09 -35.01
CA ALA A 661 14.13 26.41 -34.57
C ALA A 661 15.66 26.60 -34.74
N PRO A 662 16.14 27.63 -35.47
CA PRO A 662 17.56 27.87 -35.65
C PRO A 662 18.32 28.06 -34.33
N THR A 663 19.57 27.59 -34.27
CA THR A 663 20.46 27.76 -33.10
C THR A 663 20.53 29.20 -32.62
N ALA A 664 20.58 30.17 -33.53
CA ALA A 664 20.61 31.59 -33.20
C ALA A 664 19.36 32.04 -32.44
N GLN A 665 18.17 31.56 -32.84
CA GLN A 665 16.89 31.88 -32.19
C GLN A 665 16.80 31.24 -30.80
N LYS A 666 17.19 29.96 -30.66
CA LYS A 666 17.27 29.27 -29.37
C LYS A 666 18.25 29.97 -28.41
N ASN A 667 19.41 30.42 -28.92
CA ASN A 667 20.40 31.16 -28.14
C ASN A 667 19.96 32.58 -27.76
N ALA A 668 19.22 33.26 -28.64
CA ALA A 668 18.62 34.56 -28.32
C ALA A 668 17.62 34.44 -27.17
N ALA A 669 16.74 33.42 -27.23
CA ALA A 669 15.78 33.14 -26.16
C ALA A 669 16.49 32.93 -24.82
N LEU A 670 17.51 32.07 -24.77
CA LEU A 670 18.28 31.79 -23.55
C LEU A 670 18.92 33.06 -22.95
N ARG A 671 19.52 33.94 -23.77
CA ARG A 671 20.08 35.21 -23.28
C ARG A 671 19.01 36.15 -22.74
N ALA A 672 17.86 36.24 -23.41
CA ALA A 672 16.73 37.02 -22.94
C ALA A 672 16.18 36.49 -21.60
N MET A 673 16.12 35.16 -21.40
CA MET A 673 15.76 34.55 -20.10
C MET A 673 16.73 34.96 -18.99
N ALA A 674 18.05 34.92 -19.26
CA ALA A 674 19.06 35.34 -18.29
C ALA A 674 18.94 36.82 -17.94
N HIS A 675 18.62 37.68 -18.91
CA HIS A 675 18.35 39.09 -18.67
C HIS A 675 17.08 39.30 -17.82
N ALA A 676 15.98 38.63 -18.18
CA ALA A 676 14.71 38.68 -17.44
C ALA A 676 14.85 38.24 -15.98
N LEU A 677 15.65 37.20 -15.69
CA LEU A 677 15.94 36.77 -14.32
C LEU A 677 16.65 37.83 -13.48
N ARG A 678 17.60 38.57 -14.08
CA ARG A 678 18.31 39.67 -13.41
C ARG A 678 17.39 40.87 -13.18
N GLN A 679 16.58 41.24 -14.17
CA GLN A 679 15.58 42.32 -14.02
C GLN A 679 14.54 42.02 -12.92
N ASN A 680 14.12 40.76 -12.80
CA ASN A 680 13.08 40.32 -11.86
C ASN A 680 13.64 39.81 -10.51
N GLU A 681 14.93 40.01 -10.20
CA GLU A 681 15.59 39.43 -9.00
C GLU A 681 14.78 39.64 -7.71
N GLN A 682 14.35 40.88 -7.45
CA GLN A 682 13.59 41.23 -6.24
C GLN A 682 12.24 40.49 -6.14
N ALA A 683 11.54 40.31 -7.27
CA ALA A 683 10.28 39.59 -7.31
C ALA A 683 10.46 38.08 -7.05
N ILE A 684 11.55 37.49 -7.58
CA ILE A 684 11.92 36.09 -7.34
C ILE A 684 12.28 35.88 -5.87
N LEU A 685 13.03 36.79 -5.25
CA LEU A 685 13.39 36.73 -3.84
C LEU A 685 12.18 36.87 -2.91
N ALA A 686 11.23 37.76 -3.22
CA ALA A 686 10.01 37.93 -2.44
C ALA A 686 9.16 36.65 -2.40
N GLU A 687 8.93 36.02 -3.56
CA GLU A 687 8.18 34.75 -3.66
C GLU A 687 8.92 33.59 -2.99
N ASN A 688 10.26 33.59 -3.03
CA ASN A 688 11.07 32.58 -2.36
C ASN A 688 11.05 32.71 -0.83
N LEU A 689 11.08 33.93 -0.28
CA LEU A 689 10.93 34.16 1.16
C LEU A 689 9.59 33.62 1.68
N ALA A 690 8.52 33.73 0.91
CA ALA A 690 7.21 33.17 1.26
C ALA A 690 7.21 31.62 1.26
N ASP A 691 7.82 30.99 0.26
CA ASP A 691 7.99 29.53 0.21
C ASP A 691 8.87 29.02 1.38
N VAL A 692 9.98 29.72 1.71
CA VAL A 692 10.87 29.39 2.83
C VAL A 692 10.16 29.54 4.18
N ALA A 693 9.34 30.57 4.36
CA ALA A 693 8.56 30.78 5.58
C ALA A 693 7.50 29.68 5.78
N ASP A 694 6.82 29.24 4.71
CA ASP A 694 5.88 28.11 4.78
C ASP A 694 6.57 26.82 5.19
N MET A 695 7.69 26.48 4.53
CA MET A 695 8.41 25.23 4.79
C MET A 695 9.08 25.20 6.17
N SER A 696 9.51 26.36 6.68
CA SER A 696 10.01 26.53 8.06
C SER A 696 8.91 26.27 9.10
N ARG A 697 7.71 26.86 8.90
CA ARG A 697 6.54 26.62 9.78
C ARG A 697 6.07 25.17 9.79
N ALA A 698 6.30 24.42 8.71
CA ALA A 698 6.01 22.99 8.62
C ALA A 698 7.05 22.09 9.33
N GLY A 699 8.08 22.66 9.96
CA GLY A 699 9.10 21.90 10.71
C GLY A 699 10.10 21.14 9.83
N ALA A 700 10.31 21.57 8.59
CA ALA A 700 11.22 20.90 7.66
C ALA A 700 12.69 20.96 8.11
N ALA A 701 13.45 19.91 7.81
CA ALA A 701 14.87 19.84 8.15
C ALA A 701 15.71 20.89 7.39
N ALA A 702 16.76 21.40 8.04
CA ALA A 702 17.64 22.45 7.51
C ALA A 702 18.24 22.15 6.12
N SER A 703 18.43 20.88 5.78
CA SER A 703 18.93 20.45 4.46
C SER A 703 17.92 20.64 3.32
N PHE A 704 16.62 20.69 3.60
CA PHE A 704 15.59 21.09 2.64
C PHE A 704 15.50 22.62 2.53
N LEU A 705 15.61 23.33 3.66
CA LEU A 705 15.66 24.80 3.67
C LEU A 705 16.84 25.33 2.84
N ASP A 706 18.06 24.80 2.98
CA ASP A 706 19.20 25.16 2.09
C ASP A 706 18.89 24.90 0.60
N ARG A 707 18.14 23.85 0.26
CA ARG A 707 17.82 23.54 -1.14
C ARG A 707 16.79 24.50 -1.74
N LEU A 708 15.88 25.03 -0.92
CA LEU A 708 14.81 25.93 -1.33
C LEU A 708 15.27 27.38 -1.43
N THR A 709 16.10 27.85 -0.48
CA THR A 709 16.44 29.28 -0.36
C THR A 709 17.20 29.83 -1.56
N LEU A 710 16.76 30.98 -2.08
CA LEU A 710 17.45 31.81 -3.06
C LEU A 710 18.02 33.06 -2.39
N ASN A 711 19.03 33.64 -3.02
CA ASN A 711 19.63 34.92 -2.68
C ASN A 711 20.19 35.54 -3.98
N PRO A 712 20.57 36.83 -4.01
CA PRO A 712 21.07 37.48 -5.24
C PRO A 712 22.15 36.67 -5.96
N LYS A 713 23.14 36.17 -5.21
CA LYS A 713 24.21 35.30 -5.76
C LYS A 713 23.69 34.01 -6.40
N ARG A 714 22.64 33.38 -5.84
CA ARG A 714 22.02 32.19 -6.43
C ARG A 714 21.20 32.52 -7.68
N ILE A 715 20.59 33.70 -7.77
CA ILE A 715 19.86 34.15 -8.97
C ILE A 715 20.85 34.48 -10.09
N GLU A 716 21.93 35.19 -9.80
CA GLU A 716 23.00 35.45 -10.77
C GLU A 716 23.63 34.14 -11.28
N LEU A 717 23.88 33.16 -10.41
CA LEU A 717 24.36 31.83 -10.83
C LEU A 717 23.38 31.09 -11.75
N ILE A 718 22.07 31.30 -11.60
CA ILE A 718 21.08 30.74 -12.53
C ILE A 718 21.14 31.47 -13.87
N ALA A 719 21.19 32.80 -13.87
CA ALA A 719 21.28 33.60 -15.10
C ALA A 719 22.55 33.27 -15.91
N ALA A 720 23.71 33.24 -15.24
CA ALA A 720 24.98 32.82 -15.83
C ALA A 720 24.93 31.37 -16.35
N GLY A 721 24.30 30.45 -15.61
CA GLY A 721 24.10 29.07 -16.07
C GLY A 721 23.28 28.96 -17.37
N ILE A 722 22.27 29.81 -17.56
CA ILE A 722 21.53 29.87 -18.83
C ILE A 722 22.41 30.42 -19.97
N GLU A 723 23.29 31.40 -19.68
CA GLU A 723 24.23 31.94 -20.66
C GLU A 723 25.31 30.91 -21.07
N GLU A 724 25.80 30.11 -20.12
CA GLU A 724 26.65 28.94 -20.39
C GLU A 724 25.93 27.93 -21.31
N ILE A 725 24.66 27.61 -21.03
CA ILE A 725 23.84 26.72 -21.88
C ILE A 725 23.65 27.31 -23.29
N ALA A 726 23.49 28.63 -23.43
CA ALA A 726 23.41 29.31 -24.71
C ALA A 726 24.73 29.16 -25.50
N ALA A 727 25.87 29.20 -24.83
CA ALA A 727 27.20 29.06 -25.42
C ALA A 727 27.56 27.63 -25.87
N LEU A 728 26.88 26.59 -25.36
CA LEU A 728 27.10 25.21 -25.80
C LEU A 728 26.88 25.03 -27.32
N ALA A 729 27.53 24.03 -27.92
CA ALA A 729 27.20 23.61 -29.28
C ALA A 729 25.76 23.09 -29.35
N ASP A 730 25.07 23.34 -30.46
CA ASP A 730 23.73 22.80 -30.70
C ASP A 730 23.84 21.31 -31.07
N PRO A 731 23.15 20.39 -30.37
CA PRO A 731 23.20 18.97 -30.71
C PRO A 731 22.26 18.59 -31.86
N VAL A 732 21.32 19.47 -32.25
CA VAL A 732 20.29 19.18 -33.27
C VAL A 732 20.86 19.40 -34.68
N GLY A 733 20.60 18.45 -35.59
CA GLY A 733 21.11 18.49 -36.97
C GLY A 733 22.52 17.93 -37.15
N THR A 734 23.23 17.56 -36.08
CA THR A 734 24.59 17.03 -36.16
C THR A 734 24.60 15.61 -36.75
N VAL A 735 25.33 15.42 -37.86
CA VAL A 735 25.61 14.11 -38.46
C VAL A 735 26.59 13.32 -37.58
N ILE A 736 26.21 12.10 -37.20
CA ILE A 736 27.01 11.19 -36.35
C ILE A 736 27.77 10.15 -37.19
N ALA A 737 27.25 9.83 -38.37
CA ALA A 737 27.85 8.94 -39.36
C ALA A 737 27.21 9.21 -40.73
N ALA A 738 28.01 9.16 -41.79
CA ALA A 738 27.57 9.21 -43.17
C ALA A 738 28.33 8.15 -43.98
N TRP A 739 27.67 7.46 -44.90
CA TRP A 739 28.30 6.50 -45.80
C TRP A 739 27.48 6.27 -47.07
N ASP A 740 28.17 5.95 -48.15
CA ASP A 740 27.55 5.55 -49.42
C ASP A 740 27.39 4.02 -49.51
N ARG A 741 26.36 3.58 -50.21
CA ARG A 741 26.10 2.17 -50.52
C ARG A 741 26.43 1.87 -51.99
N PRO A 742 26.85 0.65 -52.34
CA PRO A 742 27.17 0.26 -53.73
C PRO A 742 26.03 0.44 -54.75
N ASN A 743 24.79 0.64 -54.30
CA ASN A 743 23.63 0.93 -55.14
C ASN A 743 23.34 2.45 -55.30
N GLY A 744 24.27 3.33 -54.89
CA GLY A 744 24.13 4.78 -55.04
C GLY A 744 23.33 5.49 -53.95
N LEU A 745 22.93 4.80 -52.87
CA LEU A 745 22.28 5.45 -51.73
C LEU A 745 23.32 6.07 -50.78
N HIS A 746 23.24 7.39 -50.60
CA HIS A 746 23.88 8.09 -49.48
C HIS A 746 23.03 7.94 -48.21
N ILE A 747 23.63 7.55 -47.09
CA ILE A 747 22.92 7.33 -45.82
C ILE A 747 23.62 8.11 -44.70
N GLU A 748 22.86 8.97 -44.02
CA GLU A 748 23.31 9.72 -42.84
C GLU A 748 22.53 9.33 -41.58
N ARG A 749 23.20 9.40 -40.43
CA ARG A 749 22.58 9.29 -39.10
C ARG A 749 22.69 10.63 -38.39
N VAL A 750 21.60 11.40 -38.42
CA VAL A 750 21.51 12.78 -37.90
C VAL A 750 20.87 12.79 -36.50
N ARG A 751 21.30 13.72 -35.63
CA ARG A 751 20.66 13.96 -34.33
C ARG A 751 19.38 14.79 -34.45
N THR A 752 18.28 14.27 -33.92
CA THR A 752 17.01 14.99 -33.73
C THR A 752 16.75 15.22 -32.23
N PRO A 753 15.84 16.14 -31.85
CA PRO A 753 15.30 16.19 -30.50
C PRO A 753 14.55 14.90 -30.15
N LEU A 754 14.32 14.69 -28.85
CA LEU A 754 13.45 13.63 -28.33
C LEU A 754 11.97 14.00 -28.46
N GLY A 755 11.64 15.29 -28.32
CA GLY A 755 10.29 15.82 -28.39
C GLY A 755 9.90 16.60 -27.13
N VAL A 756 9.22 15.95 -26.19
CA VAL A 756 8.72 16.51 -24.94
C VAL A 756 9.36 15.81 -23.73
N VAL A 757 10.02 16.60 -22.88
CA VAL A 757 10.69 16.15 -21.66
C VAL A 757 9.87 16.53 -20.43
N GLY A 758 9.46 15.55 -19.63
CA GLY A 758 8.82 15.77 -18.34
C GLY A 758 9.84 15.81 -17.20
N ILE A 759 10.08 16.97 -16.58
CA ILE A 759 11.02 17.11 -15.45
C ILE A 759 10.25 17.23 -14.14
N ILE A 760 10.48 16.29 -13.23
CA ILE A 760 9.81 16.21 -11.92
C ILE A 760 10.87 16.39 -10.83
N TYR A 761 10.74 17.42 -9.99
CA TYR A 761 11.76 17.82 -9.03
C TYR A 761 11.18 18.21 -7.66
N GLU A 762 12.06 18.19 -6.65
CA GLU A 762 11.73 18.56 -5.27
C GLU A 762 11.88 20.07 -5.02
N SER A 763 12.02 20.48 -3.76
CA SER A 763 12.15 21.85 -3.26
C SER A 763 13.50 22.49 -3.68
N ARG A 764 13.70 22.68 -5.00
CA ARG A 764 14.90 23.22 -5.65
C ARG A 764 14.51 24.14 -6.81
N PRO A 765 14.18 25.42 -6.56
CA PRO A 765 13.60 26.29 -7.57
C PRO A 765 14.51 26.58 -8.77
N ASN A 766 15.84 26.51 -8.60
CA ASN A 766 16.81 26.66 -9.70
C ASN A 766 16.60 25.64 -10.84
N VAL A 767 16.13 24.43 -10.52
CA VAL A 767 15.93 23.35 -11.51
C VAL A 767 14.91 23.76 -12.58
N THR A 768 13.99 24.68 -12.25
CA THR A 768 13.03 25.27 -13.21
C THR A 768 13.75 25.92 -14.40
N ALA A 769 14.81 26.68 -14.12
CA ALA A 769 15.63 27.34 -15.11
C ALA A 769 16.56 26.35 -15.82
N ASP A 770 17.38 25.62 -15.05
CA ASP A 770 18.40 24.71 -15.60
C ASP A 770 17.79 23.68 -16.57
N ALA A 771 16.68 23.06 -16.18
CA ALA A 771 16.03 22.02 -16.99
C ALA A 771 15.26 22.59 -18.18
N GLY A 772 14.62 23.76 -18.03
CA GLY A 772 13.96 24.46 -19.13
C GLY A 772 14.96 24.89 -20.21
N ALA A 773 16.06 25.52 -19.80
CA ALA A 773 17.11 26.00 -20.69
C ALA A 773 17.81 24.86 -21.46
N LEU A 774 18.19 23.77 -20.78
CA LEU A 774 18.79 22.60 -21.43
C LEU A 774 17.83 21.93 -22.43
N SER A 775 16.55 21.79 -22.06
CA SER A 775 15.53 21.21 -22.95
C SER A 775 15.38 22.05 -24.22
N LEU A 776 15.24 23.37 -24.06
CA LEU A 776 15.13 24.33 -25.16
C LEU A 776 16.36 24.27 -26.08
N LYS A 777 17.57 24.32 -25.52
CA LYS A 777 18.83 24.25 -26.28
C LYS A 777 18.88 23.01 -27.17
N ALA A 778 18.49 21.86 -26.62
CA ALA A 778 18.43 20.57 -27.33
C ALA A 778 17.17 20.40 -28.22
N GLY A 779 16.36 21.45 -28.43
CA GLY A 779 15.19 21.45 -29.32
C GLY A 779 13.96 20.73 -28.78
N ASN A 780 13.86 20.51 -27.47
CA ASN A 780 12.75 19.83 -26.82
C ASN A 780 11.84 20.80 -26.07
N ALA A 781 10.54 20.51 -26.05
CA ALA A 781 9.63 21.18 -25.12
C ALA A 781 9.74 20.57 -23.71
N ALA A 782 9.53 21.37 -22.67
CA ALA A 782 9.66 20.95 -21.27
C ALA A 782 8.34 21.10 -20.50
N ILE A 783 7.95 20.05 -19.78
CA ILE A 783 6.87 20.10 -18.77
C ILE A 783 7.52 19.95 -17.39
N LEU A 784 7.50 21.03 -16.62
CA LEU A 784 8.19 21.18 -15.33
C LEU A 784 7.21 20.98 -14.17
N ARG A 785 7.55 20.11 -13.21
CA ARG A 785 6.79 19.90 -11.97
C ARG A 785 7.72 19.92 -10.76
N GLY A 786 7.82 21.08 -10.12
CA GLY A 786 8.59 21.28 -8.88
C GLY A 786 7.89 20.78 -7.61
N GLY A 787 8.56 20.92 -6.46
CA GLY A 787 7.96 20.60 -5.16
C GLY A 787 6.77 21.52 -4.83
N SER A 788 5.84 21.04 -3.99
CA SER A 788 4.76 21.87 -3.42
C SER A 788 5.30 23.09 -2.67
N ASP A 789 6.49 22.95 -2.12
CA ASP A 789 7.16 23.87 -1.19
C ASP A 789 8.08 24.86 -1.93
N SER A 790 8.30 24.69 -3.23
CA SER A 790 9.01 25.64 -4.10
C SER A 790 8.10 26.23 -5.18
N PHE A 791 6.77 26.16 -4.99
CA PHE A 791 5.79 26.45 -6.02
C PHE A 791 5.81 27.91 -6.48
N ARG A 792 5.90 28.87 -5.54
CA ARG A 792 5.92 30.32 -5.88
C ARG A 792 7.24 30.68 -6.56
N SER A 793 8.35 30.21 -5.98
CA SER A 793 9.71 30.39 -6.48
C SER A 793 9.85 29.88 -7.92
N SER A 794 9.31 28.69 -8.19
CA SER A 794 9.35 28.08 -9.53
C SER A 794 8.46 28.84 -10.51
N ALA A 795 7.28 29.31 -10.08
CA ALA A 795 6.41 30.14 -10.91
C ALA A 795 7.04 31.50 -11.25
N ALA A 796 7.75 32.13 -10.31
CA ALA A 796 8.46 33.38 -10.54
C ALA A 796 9.57 33.21 -11.58
N ILE A 797 10.40 32.17 -11.45
CA ILE A 797 11.45 31.83 -12.43
C ILE A 797 10.84 31.51 -13.79
N HIS A 798 9.76 30.71 -13.83
CA HIS A 798 9.09 30.31 -15.07
C HIS A 798 8.55 31.49 -15.89
N ARG A 799 8.06 32.56 -15.24
CA ARG A 799 7.64 33.81 -15.93
C ARG A 799 8.80 34.42 -16.73
N CYS A 800 9.98 34.56 -16.12
CA CYS A 800 11.19 35.05 -16.80
C CYS A 800 11.62 34.14 -17.98
N LEU A 801 11.39 32.83 -17.88
CA LEU A 801 11.64 31.92 -19.01
C LEU A 801 10.65 32.18 -20.16
N GLN A 802 9.38 32.43 -19.87
CA GLN A 802 8.36 32.75 -20.89
C GLN A 802 8.54 34.14 -21.51
N GLU A 803 9.10 35.10 -20.78
CA GLU A 803 9.53 36.40 -21.32
C GLU A 803 10.62 36.20 -22.39
N GLY A 804 11.69 35.47 -22.07
CA GLY A 804 12.76 35.19 -23.03
C GLY A 804 12.34 34.35 -24.24
N LEU A 805 11.41 33.41 -24.08
CA LEU A 805 10.78 32.70 -25.21
C LEU A 805 10.05 33.67 -26.14
N ALA A 806 9.27 34.61 -25.58
CA ALA A 806 8.46 35.55 -26.35
C ALA A 806 9.32 36.57 -27.11
N GLU A 807 10.39 37.09 -26.48
CA GLU A 807 11.33 38.02 -27.11
C GLU A 807 12.00 37.41 -28.36
N ALA A 808 12.34 36.12 -28.31
CA ALA A 808 12.91 35.38 -29.43
C ALA A 808 11.87 34.85 -30.43
N GLY A 809 10.57 35.14 -30.25
CA GLY A 809 9.50 34.65 -31.13
C GLY A 809 9.28 33.13 -31.07
N LEU A 810 9.62 32.48 -29.95
CA LEU A 810 9.38 31.05 -29.72
C LEU A 810 8.07 30.82 -28.94
N PRO A 811 7.41 29.65 -29.07
CA PRO A 811 6.16 29.38 -28.37
C PRO A 811 6.35 29.43 -26.84
N LYS A 812 5.49 30.16 -26.12
CA LYS A 812 5.52 30.21 -24.64
C LYS A 812 5.30 28.84 -23.98
N ASP A 813 4.68 27.90 -24.70
CA ASP A 813 4.48 26.50 -24.28
C ASP A 813 5.69 25.59 -24.50
N ALA A 814 6.80 26.12 -25.05
CA ALA A 814 8.10 25.43 -25.12
C ALA A 814 8.64 25.06 -23.73
N ILE A 815 8.34 25.88 -22.71
CA ILE A 815 8.64 25.59 -21.30
C ILE A 815 7.37 25.87 -20.50
N GLN A 816 6.75 24.83 -19.95
CA GLN A 816 5.53 24.93 -19.14
C GLN A 816 5.79 24.47 -17.71
N LEU A 817 5.21 25.16 -16.73
CA LEU A 817 5.18 24.74 -15.33
C LEU A 817 3.78 24.21 -14.99
N VAL A 818 3.70 23.07 -14.30
CA VAL A 818 2.45 22.48 -13.80
C VAL A 818 1.79 23.43 -12.79
N PRO A 819 0.62 24.04 -13.07
CA PRO A 819 0.06 25.11 -12.23
C PRO A 819 -0.70 24.63 -10.98
N THR A 820 -0.38 23.44 -10.46
CA THR A 820 -1.01 22.88 -9.27
C THR A 820 0.01 22.23 -8.33
N ARG A 821 -0.26 22.30 -7.02
CA ARG A 821 0.50 21.59 -5.98
C ARG A 821 0.08 20.11 -5.84
N ASP A 822 -1.00 19.70 -6.50
CA ASP A 822 -1.53 18.33 -6.40
C ASP A 822 -0.48 17.28 -6.80
N ARG A 823 -0.55 16.11 -6.16
CA ARG A 823 0.30 14.96 -6.44
C ARG A 823 -0.25 14.11 -7.58
N GLU A 824 -1.54 14.23 -7.93
CA GLU A 824 -2.15 13.59 -9.10
C GLU A 824 -1.43 13.98 -10.40
N ALA A 825 -1.02 15.24 -10.54
CA ALA A 825 -0.27 15.73 -11.70
C ALA A 825 1.02 14.93 -11.97
N VAL A 826 1.68 14.44 -10.92
CA VAL A 826 2.88 13.59 -11.05
C VAL A 826 2.52 12.24 -11.64
N GLY A 827 1.44 11.60 -11.15
CA GLY A 827 0.96 10.32 -11.70
C GLY A 827 0.57 10.42 -13.18
N LEU A 828 -0.07 11.53 -13.56
CA LEU A 828 -0.47 11.81 -14.95
C LEU A 828 0.74 12.05 -15.87
N MET A 829 1.80 12.71 -15.37
CA MET A 829 3.07 12.78 -16.12
C MET A 829 3.66 11.38 -16.29
N LEU A 830 3.68 10.55 -15.23
CA LEU A 830 4.27 9.21 -15.24
C LEU A 830 3.55 8.21 -16.15
N THR A 831 2.23 8.35 -16.36
CA THR A 831 1.51 7.58 -17.40
C THR A 831 1.82 8.06 -18.82
N GLY A 832 2.53 9.18 -18.98
CA GLY A 832 2.98 9.74 -20.26
C GLY A 832 2.07 10.79 -20.87
N LEU A 833 1.01 11.24 -20.17
CA LEU A 833 -0.02 12.16 -20.70
C LEU A 833 -0.55 11.71 -22.08
N ASP A 834 -1.05 10.48 -22.16
CA ASP A 834 -1.53 9.84 -23.41
C ASP A 834 -0.49 9.83 -24.55
N GLY A 835 0.79 9.70 -24.19
CA GLY A 835 1.90 9.72 -25.14
C GLY A 835 2.36 11.12 -25.54
N ALA A 836 1.95 12.17 -24.81
CA ALA A 836 2.48 13.52 -25.03
C ALA A 836 3.91 13.71 -24.49
N ILE A 837 4.37 12.91 -23.52
CA ILE A 837 5.75 12.94 -22.98
C ILE A 837 6.58 11.79 -23.58
N ASP A 838 7.78 12.11 -24.10
CA ASP A 838 8.71 11.10 -24.67
C ASP A 838 9.69 10.55 -23.62
N VAL A 839 10.05 11.35 -22.62
CA VAL A 839 10.99 10.95 -21.56
C VAL A 839 10.77 11.74 -20.27
N ILE A 840 11.00 11.10 -19.11
CA ILE A 840 10.95 11.73 -17.79
C ILE A 840 12.34 11.83 -17.15
N VAL A 841 12.59 12.96 -16.50
CA VAL A 841 13.82 13.26 -15.76
C VAL A 841 13.48 13.58 -14.30
N PRO A 842 13.61 12.62 -13.35
CA PRO A 842 13.43 12.90 -11.94
C PRO A 842 14.68 13.59 -11.34
N ARG A 843 14.46 14.64 -10.56
CA ARG A 843 15.51 15.40 -9.84
C ARG A 843 15.11 15.61 -8.38
N GLY A 844 15.23 14.55 -7.59
CA GLY A 844 14.94 14.54 -6.15
C GLY A 844 15.78 13.53 -5.38
N GLY A 845 15.34 13.19 -4.17
CA GLY A 845 15.90 12.12 -3.36
C GLY A 845 15.45 10.73 -3.82
N LYS A 846 15.99 9.69 -3.16
CA LYS A 846 15.76 8.27 -3.49
C LYS A 846 14.27 7.91 -3.58
N SER A 847 13.42 8.49 -2.73
CA SER A 847 11.97 8.26 -2.71
C SER A 847 11.25 8.76 -3.96
N LEU A 848 11.59 9.95 -4.48
CA LEU A 848 11.03 10.44 -5.74
C LEU A 848 11.55 9.62 -6.92
N VAL A 849 12.85 9.34 -6.96
CA VAL A 849 13.48 8.60 -8.06
C VAL A 849 12.94 7.17 -8.14
N GLY A 850 12.86 6.45 -7.01
CA GLY A 850 12.30 5.10 -6.94
C GLY A 850 10.83 5.07 -7.39
N ARG A 851 9.99 5.98 -6.86
CA ARG A 851 8.59 6.09 -7.29
C ARG A 851 8.45 6.32 -8.80
N VAL A 852 9.30 7.18 -9.36
CA VAL A 852 9.29 7.45 -10.81
C VAL A 852 9.70 6.22 -11.61
N GLN A 853 10.64 5.40 -11.12
CA GLN A 853 11.03 4.14 -11.78
C GLN A 853 9.98 3.03 -11.64
N GLU A 854 9.20 3.01 -10.56
CA GLU A 854 8.13 2.04 -10.32
C GLU A 854 6.84 2.36 -11.11
N GLU A 855 6.47 3.65 -11.21
CA GLU A 855 5.19 4.09 -11.80
C GLU A 855 5.29 4.54 -13.27
N ALA A 856 6.47 4.92 -13.77
CA ALA A 856 6.58 5.46 -15.13
C ALA A 856 6.29 4.43 -16.22
N ARG A 857 5.47 4.83 -17.20
CA ARG A 857 5.21 4.10 -18.45
C ARG A 857 5.99 4.66 -19.64
N VAL A 858 6.64 5.80 -19.44
CA VAL A 858 7.54 6.46 -20.41
C VAL A 858 9.00 6.25 -20.01
N PRO A 859 9.96 6.28 -20.96
CA PRO A 859 11.40 6.22 -20.68
C PRO A 859 11.84 7.20 -19.57
N VAL A 860 12.83 6.80 -18.76
CA VAL A 860 13.29 7.60 -17.60
C VAL A 860 14.82 7.75 -17.59
N PHE A 861 15.31 8.98 -17.49
CA PHE A 861 16.72 9.27 -17.17
C PHE A 861 16.93 9.45 -15.67
N ALA A 862 17.13 8.35 -14.96
CA ALA A 862 17.31 8.30 -13.51
C ALA A 862 18.66 7.69 -13.09
N HIS A 863 19.14 8.10 -11.92
CA HIS A 863 20.21 7.44 -11.17
C HIS A 863 19.73 7.27 -9.73
N LEU A 864 19.68 6.04 -9.23
CA LEU A 864 19.12 5.70 -7.92
C LEU A 864 19.99 6.23 -6.78
N GLU A 865 21.30 5.96 -6.87
CA GLU A 865 22.28 6.36 -5.86
C GLU A 865 23.57 6.83 -6.54
N GLY A 866 24.30 7.70 -5.85
CA GLY A 866 25.69 8.03 -6.17
C GLY A 866 26.57 7.54 -5.04
N LEU A 867 27.20 6.39 -5.24
CA LEU A 867 28.17 5.80 -4.34
C LEU A 867 29.54 5.98 -5.00
N CYS A 868 30.15 7.16 -4.81
CA CYS A 868 31.45 7.47 -5.41
C CYS A 868 32.57 7.01 -4.47
N HIS A 869 33.54 6.28 -5.01
CA HIS A 869 34.70 5.77 -4.28
C HIS A 869 35.95 6.57 -4.66
N VAL A 870 36.85 6.85 -3.70
CA VAL A 870 38.17 7.44 -3.99
C VAL A 870 39.27 6.45 -3.61
N TYR A 871 39.70 5.66 -4.59
CA TYR A 871 40.85 4.77 -4.43
C TYR A 871 42.15 5.57 -4.47
N VAL A 872 42.88 5.58 -3.35
CA VAL A 872 44.23 6.13 -3.26
C VAL A 872 45.23 4.99 -3.48
N ASP A 873 45.84 4.95 -4.66
CA ASP A 873 46.84 3.94 -5.01
C ASP A 873 48.13 4.09 -4.19
N ARG A 874 48.89 2.99 -4.05
CA ARG A 874 50.19 2.98 -3.36
C ARG A 874 51.21 3.96 -3.95
N ALA A 875 51.13 4.26 -5.25
CA ALA A 875 52.02 5.20 -5.93
C ALA A 875 51.49 6.65 -5.95
N ALA A 876 50.36 6.95 -5.30
CA ALA A 876 49.76 8.28 -5.32
C ALA A 876 50.58 9.31 -4.53
N ASP A 877 50.77 10.49 -5.11
CA ASP A 877 51.22 11.69 -4.39
C ASP A 877 50.23 12.02 -3.25
N LEU A 878 50.73 12.04 -2.01
CA LEU A 878 49.88 12.12 -0.81
C LEU A 878 49.21 13.49 -0.65
N ASP A 879 49.84 14.59 -1.09
CA ASP A 879 49.25 15.92 -1.00
C ASP A 879 48.17 16.14 -2.09
N MET A 880 48.39 15.61 -3.29
CA MET A 880 47.37 15.50 -4.33
C MET A 880 46.20 14.64 -3.85
N ALA A 881 46.47 13.43 -3.32
CA ALA A 881 45.44 12.54 -2.80
C ALA A 881 44.63 13.21 -1.69
N ARG A 882 45.28 13.89 -0.73
CA ARG A 882 44.61 14.67 0.32
C ARG A 882 43.72 15.77 -0.26
N ARG A 883 44.21 16.56 -1.22
CA ARG A 883 43.41 17.60 -1.90
C ARG A 883 42.20 17.01 -2.60
N ILE A 884 42.36 15.90 -3.31
CA ILE A 884 41.29 15.23 -4.06
C ILE A 884 40.25 14.63 -3.11
N VAL A 885 40.65 13.84 -2.11
CA VAL A 885 39.73 13.21 -1.14
C VAL A 885 38.93 14.28 -0.37
N VAL A 886 39.61 15.32 0.14
CA VAL A 886 38.96 16.41 0.86
C VAL A 886 38.00 17.17 -0.06
N ASN A 887 38.39 17.50 -1.29
CA ASN A 887 37.46 18.15 -2.23
C ASN A 887 36.26 17.25 -2.55
N ALA A 888 36.50 15.98 -2.86
CA ALA A 888 35.48 15.03 -3.27
C ALA A 888 34.41 14.80 -2.19
N LYS A 889 34.77 14.76 -0.90
CA LYS A 889 33.78 14.69 0.20
C LYS A 889 33.24 16.07 0.59
N MET A 890 34.13 17.01 0.88
CA MET A 890 33.80 18.21 1.66
C MET A 890 33.29 19.37 0.81
N ARG A 891 33.42 19.35 -0.53
CA ARG A 891 32.87 20.41 -1.40
C ARG A 891 31.37 20.63 -1.21
N ARG A 892 30.61 19.53 -1.04
CA ARG A 892 29.20 19.51 -0.63
C ARG A 892 28.81 18.07 -0.28
N THR A 893 28.69 17.73 0.99
CA THR A 893 28.40 16.36 1.46
C THR A 893 27.00 15.85 1.07
N GLY A 894 26.10 16.72 0.63
CA GLY A 894 24.71 16.39 0.27
C GLY A 894 24.43 16.17 -1.21
N VAL A 895 25.43 15.85 -2.04
CA VAL A 895 25.28 15.56 -3.48
C VAL A 895 25.71 14.14 -3.82
N CYS A 896 25.08 13.51 -4.83
CA CYS A 896 25.39 12.15 -5.29
C CYS A 896 26.80 11.99 -5.87
N GLY A 897 27.47 13.06 -6.26
CA GLY A 897 28.88 13.07 -6.69
C GLY A 897 29.87 13.34 -5.57
N ALA A 898 29.50 13.13 -4.30
CA ALA A 898 30.43 13.20 -3.18
C ALA A 898 31.04 11.80 -2.93
N ALA A 899 32.31 11.75 -2.52
CA ALA A 899 32.94 10.50 -2.12
C ALA A 899 32.20 9.89 -0.92
N GLU A 900 31.98 8.58 -0.88
CA GLU A 900 31.38 7.88 0.28
C GLU A 900 32.35 6.90 0.94
N THR A 901 33.38 6.43 0.22
CA THR A 901 34.49 5.62 0.76
C THR A 901 35.82 6.02 0.12
#